data_AF-Q8JG08-F1
#
_entry.id   AF-Q8JG08-F1
#
_cell.length_a   1.000
_cell.length_b   1.000
_cell.length_c   1.000
_cell.angle_alpha   90.00
_cell.angle_beta   90.00
_cell.angle_gamma   90.00
#
_symmetry.space_group_name_H-M   'P 1'
#
loop_
_entity.id
_entity.type
_entity.pdbx_description
1 polymer ?
#
loop_
_entity_poly.entity_id
_entity_poly.type
_entity_poly.pdbx_seq_one_letter_code
_entity_poly.pdbx_strand_id
1 'polypeptide(L)'
;MRMPICWSCTAALFYVMWPVWSDCPEQDVAIVGGHYKLTRDLQPGSMLIYYCPEGYYPYPYLTRVCQPNGTWKSARVSRRALPQRCRLVECPDPNVLISGNVSPPQEKYYVDNETTYECDSGYTLRGSSRRICLPNGKWSGSTPICSRDTGDHCADPGIPAGAMRSGNIFGIDDKVKYSCIDKLFLMGSSERKCLESGQWTGNEPACYFKHTYDTPLEVSQAFGSAIKESLTTLESINDVQGERKIRISKNGTLNIYIAVDISESIQKDHVESAKKAILKLITKISSFSVSPNYELLFFSSELSEVVNILDFFENQPVDIKGRLTKFKVNAEHTGTDLNLAFKTILERMALIKQRVGEKAFEEHRHAIIVFTDGVYNMGGSPLPTVAKIKHMVYMNKIDEETGQNPRDEYLDIYIFGIGAEIYDSDLRPLTAGTGGEHFFKLLEIQNLQETFDNIIADEEEVVGLCGLHKDYDTGLADSTRNMFPWKAAITVQVNVSAYCLGSLVSPQFILTAAHCFTFGDESEHVTVEIDDGNGKYKKVKTFKLHPNYNINAKADEGVKEFYDYDVALIQLMEDVQISPSVRPICIPCTQETSNALGLVGNSTCKQQEEKLLATQLEKLFFLTSKGSITQKKEAHAKLGDNRDECIRYALDAEGIKTTNPKIPVTDNFICTGGQTPFRDHIACTGDSGGAVFKNYEHRTVQVALVSWGTKSLCKSGELKESVKNSRDFHLNLFKVIPFLKNILGNNTQDEYAPLQFLRT
;
A
#
# COMPACT_ATOMS: atom_id res chain seq x y z
N MET A 1 -92.84 7.55 -30.52
CA MET A 1 -93.29 6.58 -31.54
C MET A 1 -92.08 6.28 -32.44
N ARG A 2 -91.65 5.00 -32.48
CA ARG A 2 -90.75 4.33 -33.46
C ARG A 2 -89.26 4.75 -33.62
N MET A 3 -88.38 3.81 -33.29
CA MET A 3 -87.07 3.45 -33.90
C MET A 3 -87.15 3.27 -35.44
N PRO A 4 -86.03 3.02 -36.21
CA PRO A 4 -84.59 2.84 -35.90
C PRO A 4 -83.62 3.54 -36.91
N ILE A 5 -82.29 3.30 -36.81
CA ILE A 5 -81.26 3.03 -37.88
C ILE A 5 -79.87 3.16 -37.19
N CYS A 6 -79.18 2.07 -36.86
CA CYS A 6 -78.26 1.22 -37.65
C CYS A 6 -76.78 1.67 -37.60
N TRP A 7 -75.92 0.72 -37.24
CA TRP A 7 -74.47 0.79 -37.04
C TRP A 7 -73.68 1.01 -38.33
N SER A 8 -72.57 1.75 -38.26
CA SER A 8 -71.31 1.37 -38.94
C SER A 8 -70.11 2.23 -38.50
N CYS A 9 -69.13 1.57 -37.88
CA CYS A 9 -67.67 1.73 -37.96
C CYS A 9 -67.02 3.11 -38.04
N THR A 10 -66.32 3.51 -36.96
CA THR A 10 -64.93 4.00 -37.02
C THR A 10 -64.18 3.60 -35.75
N ALA A 11 -63.45 2.49 -35.82
CA ALA A 11 -62.42 2.18 -34.85
C ALA A 11 -61.21 3.09 -35.14
N ALA A 12 -60.99 4.10 -34.30
CA ALA A 12 -59.78 4.90 -34.33
C ALA A 12 -58.63 4.08 -33.73
N LEU A 13 -57.75 3.59 -34.60
CA LEU A 13 -56.42 3.11 -34.24
C LEU A 13 -55.60 4.29 -33.70
N PHE A 14 -55.52 4.43 -32.38
CA PHE A 14 -54.39 5.11 -31.75
C PHE A 14 -53.19 4.16 -31.85
N TYR A 15 -52.46 4.24 -32.96
CA TYR A 15 -51.12 3.68 -33.06
C TYR A 15 -50.24 4.47 -32.08
N VAL A 16 -49.95 3.87 -30.93
CA VAL A 16 -48.85 4.33 -30.08
C VAL A 16 -47.59 4.10 -30.91
N MET A 17 -46.99 5.16 -31.47
CA MET A 17 -45.66 5.06 -32.05
C MET A 17 -44.69 4.72 -30.93
N TRP A 18 -44.36 3.44 -30.78
CA TRP A 18 -43.15 3.05 -30.07
C TRP A 18 -41.97 3.53 -30.92
N PRO A 19 -40.97 4.20 -30.34
CA PRO A 19 -39.79 4.59 -31.09
C PRO A 19 -39.12 3.32 -31.63
N VAL A 20 -39.02 3.21 -32.96
CA VAL A 20 -38.31 2.10 -33.61
C VAL A 20 -36.83 2.34 -33.39
N TRP A 21 -36.24 1.61 -32.45
CA TRP A 21 -34.79 1.54 -32.26
C TRP A 21 -34.18 0.72 -33.39
N SER A 22 -33.14 1.26 -34.02
CA SER A 22 -32.42 0.60 -35.11
C SER A 22 -30.99 0.29 -34.71
N ASP A 23 -30.55 -0.94 -34.98
CA ASP A 23 -29.17 -1.37 -34.77
C ASP A 23 -28.20 -0.59 -35.68
N CYS A 24 -26.97 -0.41 -35.21
CA CYS A 24 -25.92 0.26 -35.97
C CYS A 24 -25.31 -0.66 -37.04
N PRO A 25 -24.84 -0.12 -38.17
CA PRO A 25 -24.22 -0.93 -39.21
C PRO A 25 -22.87 -1.51 -38.77
N GLU A 26 -22.55 -2.70 -39.25
CA GLU A 26 -21.21 -3.31 -39.12
C GLU A 26 -20.23 -2.76 -40.19
N GLN A 27 -20.72 -2.00 -41.18
CA GLN A 27 -19.82 -1.35 -42.13
C GLN A 27 -19.01 -0.24 -41.43
N ASP A 28 -17.73 -0.10 -41.82
CA ASP A 28 -16.81 0.95 -41.34
C ASP A 28 -16.51 0.92 -39.82
N VAL A 29 -16.62 -0.25 -39.19
CA VAL A 29 -16.21 -0.47 -37.78
C VAL A 29 -14.81 -1.10 -37.66
N ALA A 30 -14.23 -1.57 -38.76
CA ALA A 30 -12.91 -2.18 -38.75
C ALA A 30 -11.79 -1.13 -38.55
N ILE A 31 -10.69 -1.54 -37.93
CA ILE A 31 -9.48 -0.74 -37.75
C ILE A 31 -8.30 -1.41 -38.46
N VAL A 32 -7.55 -0.63 -39.24
CA VAL A 32 -6.33 -1.13 -39.90
C VAL A 32 -5.21 -1.28 -38.88
N GLY A 33 -4.62 -2.47 -38.79
CA GLY A 33 -3.49 -2.77 -37.90
C GLY A 33 -3.87 -3.05 -36.45
N GLY A 34 -5.16 -3.22 -36.16
CA GLY A 34 -5.68 -3.49 -34.82
C GLY A 34 -6.93 -4.37 -34.87
N HIS A 35 -7.65 -4.41 -33.75
CA HIS A 35 -8.95 -5.08 -33.66
C HIS A 35 -9.94 -4.22 -32.86
N TYR A 36 -11.20 -4.63 -32.81
CA TYR A 36 -12.23 -3.94 -32.04
C TYR A 36 -13.06 -4.92 -31.21
N LYS A 37 -13.75 -4.40 -30.19
CA LYS A 37 -14.79 -5.11 -29.43
C LYS A 37 -16.05 -4.27 -29.34
N LEU A 38 -17.19 -4.95 -29.27
CA LEU A 38 -18.50 -4.36 -29.05
C LEU A 38 -19.00 -4.77 -27.67
N THR A 39 -19.54 -3.83 -26.89
CA THR A 39 -20.07 -4.15 -25.56
C THR A 39 -21.43 -4.85 -25.61
N ARG A 40 -22.28 -4.50 -26.60
CA ARG A 40 -23.64 -5.05 -26.78
C ARG A 40 -23.97 -5.26 -28.26
N ASP A 41 -23.06 -5.88 -28.98
CA ASP A 41 -23.17 -6.10 -30.44
C ASP A 41 -23.51 -4.78 -31.16
N LEU A 42 -24.53 -4.75 -32.02
CA LEU A 42 -24.92 -3.59 -32.81
C LEU A 42 -26.09 -2.80 -32.20
N GLN A 43 -26.54 -3.15 -30.99
CA GLN A 43 -27.70 -2.52 -30.37
C GLN A 43 -27.42 -1.07 -29.97
N PRO A 44 -28.45 -0.19 -29.93
CA PRO A 44 -28.32 1.14 -29.34
C PRO A 44 -27.72 1.11 -27.95
N GLY A 45 -26.77 2.01 -27.69
CA GLY A 45 -25.97 2.05 -26.47
C GLY A 45 -24.67 1.24 -26.53
N SER A 46 -24.54 0.29 -27.48
CA SER A 46 -23.30 -0.48 -27.65
C SER A 46 -22.10 0.42 -27.94
N MET A 47 -20.98 0.16 -27.27
CA MET A 47 -19.72 0.84 -27.50
C MET A 47 -18.80 -0.03 -28.35
N LEU A 48 -18.31 0.57 -29.42
CA LEU A 48 -17.24 0.06 -30.26
C LEU A 48 -15.90 0.58 -29.75
N ILE A 49 -15.03 -0.32 -29.32
CA ILE A 49 -13.78 -0.02 -28.64
C ILE A 49 -12.63 -0.57 -29.48
N TYR A 50 -11.67 0.28 -29.82
CA TYR A 50 -10.54 -0.08 -30.67
C TYR A 50 -9.30 -0.44 -29.85
N TYR A 51 -8.59 -1.47 -30.30
CA TYR A 51 -7.36 -1.96 -29.69
C TYR A 51 -6.25 -1.99 -30.73
N CYS A 52 -5.07 -1.52 -30.33
CA CYS A 52 -3.86 -1.53 -31.15
C CYS A 52 -2.75 -2.32 -30.43
N PRO A 53 -1.76 -2.83 -31.17
CA PRO A 53 -0.55 -3.41 -30.59
C PRO A 53 0.22 -2.41 -29.71
N GLU A 54 1.08 -2.92 -28.84
CA GLU A 54 1.97 -2.09 -28.01
C GLU A 54 2.80 -1.11 -28.87
N GLY A 55 2.95 0.12 -28.38
CA GLY A 55 3.59 1.21 -29.14
C GLY A 55 2.69 1.87 -30.20
N TYR A 56 1.43 1.43 -30.34
CA TYR A 56 0.44 2.04 -31.23
C TYR A 56 -0.84 2.44 -30.49
N TYR A 57 -1.56 3.41 -31.03
CA TYR A 57 -2.85 3.86 -30.51
C TYR A 57 -3.93 3.99 -31.62
N PRO A 58 -5.22 3.84 -31.28
CA PRO A 58 -6.31 4.00 -32.25
C PRO A 58 -6.51 5.45 -32.70
N TYR A 59 -6.61 5.66 -34.01
CA TYR A 59 -6.83 6.99 -34.60
C TYR A 59 -7.84 6.91 -35.75
N PRO A 60 -8.75 7.90 -35.92
CA PRO A 60 -8.91 9.12 -35.11
C PRO A 60 -9.72 8.93 -33.82
N TYR A 61 -10.40 7.80 -33.66
CA TYR A 61 -11.31 7.55 -32.54
C TYR A 61 -10.80 6.42 -31.65
N LEU A 62 -10.91 6.60 -30.33
CA LEU A 62 -10.65 5.55 -29.35
C LEU A 62 -11.87 4.64 -29.20
N THR A 63 -13.06 5.24 -29.18
CA THR A 63 -14.35 4.56 -29.10
C THR A 63 -15.40 5.22 -30.01
N ARG A 64 -16.48 4.50 -30.27
CA ARG A 64 -17.73 5.00 -30.89
C ARG A 64 -18.92 4.40 -30.16
N VAL A 65 -20.02 5.14 -30.05
CA VAL A 65 -21.25 4.71 -29.37
C VAL A 65 -22.39 4.59 -30.38
N CYS A 66 -23.10 3.47 -30.37
CA CYS A 66 -24.27 3.26 -31.21
C CYS A 66 -25.45 4.08 -30.70
N GLN A 67 -26.00 4.96 -31.54
CA GLN A 67 -27.13 5.79 -31.19
C GLN A 67 -28.47 5.09 -31.48
N PRO A 68 -29.58 5.48 -30.81
CA PRO A 68 -30.92 4.90 -31.06
C PRO A 68 -31.41 5.02 -32.51
N ASN A 69 -30.86 5.94 -33.29
CA ASN A 69 -31.15 6.15 -34.70
C ASN A 69 -30.29 5.28 -35.65
N GLY A 70 -29.55 4.30 -35.12
CA GLY A 70 -28.74 3.36 -35.93
C GLY A 70 -27.45 3.95 -36.48
N THR A 71 -26.95 5.04 -35.88
CA THR A 71 -25.69 5.67 -36.32
C THR A 71 -24.60 5.59 -35.25
N TRP A 72 -23.36 5.37 -35.69
CA TRP A 72 -22.20 5.42 -34.80
C TRP A 72 -21.79 6.87 -34.53
N LYS A 73 -21.83 7.27 -33.26
CA LYS A 73 -21.36 8.59 -32.80
C LYS A 73 -19.98 8.46 -32.15
N SER A 74 -19.11 9.42 -32.39
CA SER A 74 -17.82 9.57 -31.69
C SER A 74 -17.83 10.86 -30.86
N ALA A 75 -17.05 10.91 -29.78
CA ALA A 75 -16.92 12.11 -28.95
C ALA A 75 -16.37 13.34 -29.72
N ARG A 76 -15.68 13.11 -30.85
CA ARG A 76 -15.27 14.16 -31.80
C ARG A 76 -15.73 13.80 -33.20
N VAL A 77 -16.36 14.74 -33.91
CA VAL A 77 -16.65 14.60 -35.33
C VAL A 77 -15.43 15.08 -36.11
N SER A 78 -14.72 14.18 -36.78
CA SER A 78 -13.67 14.61 -37.71
C SER A 78 -14.32 15.33 -38.90
N ARG A 79 -13.93 16.59 -39.15
CA ARG A 79 -14.39 17.36 -40.32
C ARG A 79 -13.90 16.77 -41.66
N ARG A 80 -12.96 15.82 -41.62
CA ARG A 80 -12.48 15.03 -42.77
C ARG A 80 -12.67 13.55 -42.47
N ALA A 81 -13.16 12.77 -43.43
CA ALA A 81 -13.22 11.31 -43.32
C ALA A 81 -11.79 10.75 -43.30
N LEU A 82 -11.25 10.54 -42.10
CA LEU A 82 -9.95 9.89 -41.91
C LEU A 82 -10.21 8.40 -41.62
N PRO A 83 -9.49 7.48 -42.28
CA PRO A 83 -9.67 6.06 -42.04
C PRO A 83 -9.22 5.68 -40.63
N GLN A 84 -9.95 4.77 -40.00
CA GLN A 84 -9.63 4.23 -38.68
C GLN A 84 -8.42 3.28 -38.80
N ARG A 85 -7.32 3.61 -38.11
CA ARG A 85 -6.06 2.86 -38.14
C ARG A 85 -5.26 3.03 -36.87
N CYS A 86 -4.39 2.06 -36.58
CA CYS A 86 -3.36 2.19 -35.55
C CYS A 86 -2.25 3.13 -36.02
N ARG A 87 -1.84 4.08 -35.16
CA ARG A 87 -0.69 4.97 -35.38
C ARG A 87 0.32 4.80 -34.27
N LEU A 88 1.59 5.02 -34.58
CA LEU A 88 2.67 4.99 -33.58
C LEU A 88 2.42 6.04 -32.49
N VAL A 89 2.67 5.64 -31.25
CA VAL A 89 2.69 6.55 -30.09
C VAL A 89 3.83 7.54 -30.25
N GLU A 90 3.52 8.82 -29.99
CA GLU A 90 4.45 9.93 -30.11
C GLU A 90 4.49 10.74 -28.81
N CYS A 91 5.65 11.28 -28.47
CA CYS A 91 5.84 12.18 -27.34
C CYS A 91 5.70 13.66 -27.74
N PRO A 92 5.29 14.54 -26.81
CA PRO A 92 5.19 15.98 -27.06
C PRO A 92 6.51 16.57 -27.55
N ASP A 93 6.46 17.60 -28.40
CA ASP A 93 7.66 18.24 -28.94
C ASP A 93 8.55 18.81 -27.82
N PRO A 94 9.79 18.30 -27.63
CA PRO A 94 10.70 18.77 -26.61
C PRO A 94 11.43 20.07 -26.97
N ASN A 95 11.30 20.59 -28.20
CA ASN A 95 11.98 21.81 -28.69
C ASN A 95 11.34 23.10 -28.14
N VAL A 96 11.19 23.17 -26.81
CA VAL A 96 10.61 24.30 -26.06
C VAL A 96 11.61 24.91 -25.07
N LEU A 97 12.80 24.33 -24.95
CA LEU A 97 13.85 24.78 -24.04
C LEU A 97 14.32 26.19 -24.43
N ILE A 98 14.36 27.10 -23.45
CA ILE A 98 14.88 28.47 -23.62
C ILE A 98 16.32 28.50 -23.09
N SER A 99 17.21 29.26 -23.73
CA SER A 99 18.62 29.42 -23.35
C SER A 99 19.41 28.11 -23.35
N GLY A 100 19.09 27.24 -24.30
CA GLY A 100 19.75 25.96 -24.53
C GLY A 100 19.28 25.32 -25.83
N ASN A 101 19.83 24.16 -26.14
CA ASN A 101 19.56 23.41 -27.36
C ASN A 101 19.12 21.98 -27.05
N VAL A 102 18.24 21.44 -27.91
CA VAL A 102 17.75 20.06 -27.86
C VAL A 102 18.27 19.32 -29.09
N SER A 103 18.82 18.12 -28.90
CA SER A 103 19.37 17.35 -30.02
C SER A 103 19.07 15.84 -29.92
N PRO A 104 18.81 15.14 -31.05
CA PRO A 104 18.59 15.68 -32.39
C PRO A 104 17.18 16.29 -32.55
N PRO A 105 17.01 17.37 -33.33
CA PRO A 105 15.69 17.87 -33.71
C PRO A 105 15.01 16.89 -34.67
N GLN A 106 13.74 16.57 -34.43
CA GLN A 106 12.92 15.70 -35.27
C GLN A 106 11.55 16.35 -35.51
N GLU A 107 10.89 16.02 -36.63
CA GLU A 107 9.49 16.45 -36.86
C GLU A 107 8.54 15.84 -35.83
N LYS A 108 8.83 14.60 -35.42
CA LYS A 108 8.06 13.81 -34.46
C LYS A 108 8.98 12.90 -33.68
N TYR A 109 8.66 12.69 -32.41
CA TYR A 109 9.41 11.84 -31.50
C TYR A 109 8.56 10.63 -31.16
N TYR A 110 8.94 9.46 -31.66
CA TYR A 110 8.29 8.20 -31.36
C TYR A 110 8.96 7.49 -30.19
N VAL A 111 8.31 6.44 -29.68
CA VAL A 111 8.85 5.57 -28.62
C VAL A 111 10.31 5.18 -28.95
N ASP A 112 11.14 5.15 -27.90
CA ASP A 112 12.58 4.90 -27.92
C ASP A 112 13.46 5.99 -28.56
N ASN A 113 12.89 7.08 -29.08
CA ASN A 113 13.69 8.24 -29.47
C ASN A 113 14.30 8.91 -28.23
N GLU A 114 15.59 9.23 -28.33
CA GLU A 114 16.36 9.88 -27.29
C GLU A 114 16.68 11.33 -27.68
N THR A 115 16.60 12.24 -26.71
CA THR A 115 16.99 13.64 -26.84
C THR A 115 17.92 14.05 -25.71
N THR A 116 18.96 14.80 -26.05
CA THR A 116 19.90 15.43 -25.12
C THR A 116 19.68 16.94 -25.04
N TYR A 117 19.94 17.50 -23.87
CA TYR A 117 19.72 18.90 -23.54
C TYR A 117 21.02 19.55 -23.08
N GLU A 118 21.37 20.68 -23.70
CA GLU A 118 22.57 21.43 -23.39
C GLU A 118 22.21 22.91 -23.23
N CYS A 119 22.70 23.55 -22.16
CA CYS A 119 22.42 24.97 -21.92
C CYS A 119 23.44 25.88 -22.62
N ASP A 120 22.99 27.07 -23.01
CA ASP A 120 23.86 28.09 -23.57
C ASP A 120 24.92 28.54 -22.55
N SER A 121 26.02 29.09 -23.05
CA SER A 121 27.11 29.60 -22.21
C SER A 121 26.62 30.55 -21.11
N GLY A 122 26.95 30.20 -19.86
CA GLY A 122 26.56 30.97 -18.67
C GLY A 122 25.16 30.65 -18.14
N TYR A 123 24.53 29.56 -18.58
CA TYR A 123 23.32 28.98 -17.98
C TYR A 123 23.66 27.61 -17.39
N THR A 124 22.96 27.23 -16.33
CA THR A 124 23.09 25.93 -15.66
C THR A 124 21.88 25.07 -15.98
N LEU A 125 22.11 23.79 -16.29
CA LEU A 125 21.05 22.82 -16.51
C LEU A 125 20.49 22.30 -15.18
N ARG A 126 19.18 22.42 -14.99
CA ARG A 126 18.40 21.76 -13.94
C ARG A 126 17.43 20.78 -14.58
N GLY A 127 17.30 19.58 -14.02
CA GLY A 127 16.47 18.51 -14.59
C GLY A 127 17.29 17.50 -15.39
N SER A 128 16.64 16.73 -16.27
CA SER A 128 17.29 15.62 -16.96
C SER A 128 18.04 16.06 -18.22
N SER A 129 19.36 15.84 -18.27
CA SER A 129 20.20 16.13 -19.45
C SER A 129 19.96 15.21 -20.65
N ARG A 130 19.26 14.10 -20.42
CA ARG A 130 18.89 13.12 -21.42
C ARG A 130 17.50 12.56 -21.12
N ARG A 131 16.63 12.51 -22.12
CA ARG A 131 15.26 11.99 -22.01
C ARG A 131 14.96 11.06 -23.17
N ILE A 132 14.13 10.05 -22.91
CA ILE A 132 13.71 9.03 -23.87
C ILE A 132 12.18 9.05 -23.94
N CYS A 133 11.61 8.94 -25.15
CA CYS A 133 10.17 8.82 -25.33
C CYS A 133 9.70 7.41 -24.95
N LEU A 134 8.84 7.33 -23.94
CA LEU A 134 8.38 6.07 -23.36
C LEU A 134 7.12 5.53 -24.08
N PRO A 135 6.80 4.22 -23.95
CA PRO A 135 5.61 3.62 -24.56
C PRO A 135 4.28 4.25 -24.16
N ASN A 136 4.22 4.92 -22.99
CA ASN A 136 3.05 5.66 -22.54
C ASN A 136 2.88 7.04 -23.18
N GLY A 137 3.75 7.43 -24.11
CA GLY A 137 3.71 8.74 -24.79
C GLY A 137 4.20 9.89 -23.91
N LYS A 138 4.99 9.59 -22.87
CA LYS A 138 5.65 10.58 -22.00
C LYS A 138 7.17 10.54 -22.19
N TRP A 139 7.82 11.65 -21.88
CA TRP A 139 9.27 11.71 -21.79
C TRP A 139 9.77 11.24 -20.43
N SER A 140 10.80 10.39 -20.40
CA SER A 140 11.45 9.96 -19.16
C SER A 140 12.12 11.12 -18.42
N GLY A 141 12.31 10.97 -17.11
CA GLY A 141 12.98 11.98 -16.27
C GLY A 141 12.23 13.31 -16.13
N SER A 142 12.85 14.25 -15.43
CA SER A 142 12.32 15.58 -15.13
C SER A 142 12.54 16.59 -16.26
N THR A 143 11.68 17.63 -16.32
CA THR A 143 11.76 18.72 -17.30
C THR A 143 13.13 19.42 -17.24
N PRO A 144 13.86 19.54 -18.36
CA PRO A 144 15.14 20.25 -18.42
C PRO A 144 14.90 21.75 -18.48
N ILE A 145 15.69 22.49 -17.71
CA ILE A 145 15.56 23.93 -17.49
C ILE A 145 16.95 24.54 -17.53
N CYS A 146 17.15 25.54 -18.37
CA CYS A 146 18.38 26.32 -18.44
C CYS A 146 18.15 27.69 -17.80
N SER A 147 18.72 27.92 -16.62
CA SER A 147 18.56 29.17 -15.89
C SER A 147 19.90 29.76 -15.47
N ARG A 148 19.92 31.07 -15.29
CA ARG A 148 20.98 31.78 -14.55
C ARG A 148 20.47 31.94 -13.13
N ASP A 149 21.20 31.45 -12.14
CA ASP A 149 20.83 31.59 -10.72
C ASP A 149 21.09 33.03 -10.21
N THR A 150 20.69 34.03 -10.98
CA THR A 150 20.95 35.44 -10.72
C THR A 150 19.67 36.15 -10.29
N GLY A 151 19.54 36.43 -9.00
CA GLY A 151 18.78 37.57 -8.45
C GLY A 151 17.24 37.49 -8.39
N ASP A 152 16.60 36.48 -8.97
CA ASP A 152 15.14 36.30 -8.87
C ASP A 152 14.74 35.55 -7.58
N HIS A 153 13.54 35.86 -7.06
CA HIS A 153 13.05 35.28 -5.79
C HIS A 153 12.62 33.82 -5.93
N CYS A 154 11.96 33.47 -7.04
CA CYS A 154 11.65 32.09 -7.41
C CYS A 154 12.55 31.60 -8.55
N ALA A 155 12.90 30.31 -8.53
CA ALA A 155 13.63 29.68 -9.62
C ALA A 155 12.80 29.63 -10.92
N ASP A 156 13.44 29.64 -12.09
CA ASP A 156 12.74 29.47 -13.36
C ASP A 156 11.91 28.15 -13.34
N PRO A 157 10.58 28.23 -13.52
CA PRO A 157 9.69 27.06 -13.44
C PRO A 157 9.73 26.16 -14.68
N GLY A 158 10.53 26.50 -15.71
CA GLY A 158 10.72 25.71 -16.93
C GLY A 158 9.60 25.83 -17.95
N ILE A 159 9.74 25.10 -19.06
CA ILE A 159 8.70 24.88 -20.06
C ILE A 159 8.66 23.38 -20.39
N PRO A 160 7.60 22.65 -20.00
CA PRO A 160 7.44 21.24 -20.32
C PRO A 160 7.31 21.01 -21.84
N ALA A 161 7.73 19.83 -22.31
CA ALA A 161 7.60 19.45 -23.72
C ALA A 161 6.15 19.61 -24.21
N GLY A 162 5.96 20.22 -25.38
CA GLY A 162 4.67 20.54 -25.98
C GLY A 162 3.89 21.69 -25.31
N ALA A 163 4.49 22.40 -24.36
CA ALA A 163 3.89 23.56 -23.71
C ALA A 163 4.44 24.90 -24.24
N MET A 164 3.65 25.95 -24.06
CA MET A 164 4.05 27.35 -24.19
C MET A 164 3.84 28.03 -22.85
N ARG A 165 4.84 28.80 -22.40
CA ARG A 165 4.76 29.63 -21.20
C ARG A 165 4.71 31.11 -21.56
N SER A 166 3.80 31.84 -20.94
CA SER A 166 3.84 33.31 -20.88
C SER A 166 4.30 33.77 -19.50
N GLY A 167 5.24 34.72 -19.45
CA GLY A 167 5.89 35.20 -18.23
C GLY A 167 7.34 34.73 -18.15
N ASN A 168 8.23 35.65 -17.84
CA ASN A 168 9.69 35.48 -17.80
C ASN A 168 10.35 36.29 -16.67
N ILE A 169 9.56 36.73 -15.70
CA ILE A 169 9.99 37.42 -14.48
C ILE A 169 9.50 36.56 -13.32
N PHE A 170 10.37 36.31 -12.35
CA PHE A 170 10.14 35.35 -11.27
C PHE A 170 10.29 36.01 -9.88
N GLY A 171 9.89 37.27 -9.76
CA GLY A 171 9.80 37.99 -8.50
C GLY A 171 8.56 37.55 -7.68
N ILE A 172 8.51 37.99 -6.42
CA ILE A 172 7.35 37.78 -5.54
C ILE A 172 6.08 38.29 -6.24
N ASP A 173 5.01 37.51 -6.19
CA ASP A 173 3.72 37.75 -6.82
C ASP A 173 3.65 37.66 -8.35
N ASP A 174 4.79 37.48 -9.03
CA ASP A 174 4.79 37.27 -10.48
C ASP A 174 4.11 35.95 -10.85
N LYS A 175 3.49 35.95 -12.03
CA LYS A 175 2.69 34.84 -12.53
C LYS A 175 3.19 34.36 -13.88
N VAL A 176 3.27 33.05 -14.02
CA VAL A 176 3.46 32.38 -15.31
C VAL A 176 2.19 31.63 -15.69
N LYS A 177 1.84 31.66 -16.97
CA LYS A 177 0.70 30.90 -17.52
C LYS A 177 1.17 29.91 -18.56
N TYR A 178 0.56 28.74 -18.58
CA TYR A 178 0.89 27.65 -19.48
C TYR A 178 -0.28 27.33 -20.41
N SER A 179 0.04 26.98 -21.63
CA SER A 179 -0.90 26.45 -22.63
C SER A 179 -0.21 25.35 -23.43
N CYS A 180 -0.97 24.37 -23.92
CA CYS A 180 -0.40 23.29 -24.73
C CYS A 180 -0.54 23.60 -26.21
N ILE A 181 0.48 23.18 -26.98
CA ILE A 181 0.53 23.33 -28.43
C ILE A 181 -0.47 22.35 -29.08
N ASP A 182 -1.04 22.75 -30.22
CA ASP A 182 -1.95 21.95 -31.04
C ASP A 182 -3.16 21.36 -30.30
N LYS A 183 -3.20 20.02 -30.18
CA LYS A 183 -4.31 19.24 -29.63
C LYS A 183 -3.92 18.53 -28.33
N LEU A 184 -2.75 18.85 -27.78
CA LEU A 184 -2.34 18.37 -26.48
C LEU A 184 -3.23 19.02 -25.40
N PHE A 185 -3.42 18.32 -24.30
CA PHE A 185 -4.14 18.86 -23.15
C PHE A 185 -3.17 19.13 -22.01
N LEU A 186 -3.48 20.19 -21.27
CA LEU A 186 -2.70 20.61 -20.12
C LEU A 186 -3.09 19.81 -18.89
N MET A 187 -2.11 19.16 -18.26
CA MET A 187 -2.12 18.60 -16.92
C MET A 187 -1.41 19.54 -15.95
N GLY A 188 -1.75 19.48 -14.66
CA GLY A 188 -1.20 20.39 -13.65
C GLY A 188 -1.79 21.81 -13.72
N SER A 189 -1.05 22.80 -13.21
CA SER A 189 -1.54 24.16 -13.06
C SER A 189 -1.38 25.01 -14.33
N SER A 190 -2.49 25.59 -14.82
CA SER A 190 -2.48 26.53 -15.97
C SER A 190 -1.89 27.89 -15.65
N GLU A 191 -1.85 28.26 -14.37
CA GLU A 191 -1.20 29.46 -13.85
C GLU A 191 -0.45 29.08 -12.58
N ARG A 192 0.78 29.58 -12.42
CA ARG A 192 1.56 29.46 -11.19
C ARG A 192 2.03 30.85 -10.76
N LYS A 193 1.98 31.12 -9.47
CA LYS A 193 2.35 32.40 -8.84
C LYS A 193 3.57 32.19 -7.94
N CYS A 194 4.57 33.07 -7.99
CA CYS A 194 5.73 33.03 -7.10
C CYS A 194 5.33 33.56 -5.72
N LEU A 195 5.65 32.79 -4.67
CA LEU A 195 5.39 33.13 -3.27
C LEU A 195 6.62 33.76 -2.61
N GLU A 196 6.41 34.47 -1.49
CA GLU A 196 7.49 34.97 -0.63
C GLU A 196 8.40 33.87 -0.07
N SER A 197 7.97 32.61 -0.10
CA SER A 197 8.81 31.47 0.27
C SER A 197 9.86 31.10 -0.80
N GLY A 198 9.83 31.73 -1.98
CA GLY A 198 10.66 31.35 -3.13
C GLY A 198 10.12 30.13 -3.89
N GLN A 199 8.89 29.68 -3.57
CA GLN A 199 8.23 28.55 -4.22
C GLN A 199 7.08 29.01 -5.13
N TRP A 200 6.82 28.22 -6.17
CA TRP A 200 5.67 28.41 -7.06
C TRP A 200 4.42 27.72 -6.53
N THR A 201 3.27 28.40 -6.60
CA THR A 201 1.98 27.78 -6.31
C THR A 201 1.63 26.66 -7.31
N GLY A 202 0.79 25.73 -6.87
CA GLY A 202 0.25 24.66 -7.71
C GLY A 202 1.30 23.66 -8.20
N ASN A 203 0.85 22.77 -9.08
CA ASN A 203 1.64 21.65 -9.58
C ASN A 203 2.35 22.00 -10.89
N GLU A 204 3.49 21.34 -11.15
CA GLU A 204 4.19 21.47 -12.44
C GLU A 204 3.25 21.06 -13.59
N PRO A 205 3.13 21.88 -14.65
CA PRO A 205 2.29 21.54 -15.78
C PRO A 205 2.92 20.46 -16.65
N ALA A 206 2.10 19.72 -17.39
CA ALA A 206 2.55 18.83 -18.45
C ALA A 206 1.57 18.86 -19.61
N CYS A 207 2.04 18.62 -20.83
CA CYS A 207 1.19 18.56 -22.02
C CYS A 207 1.22 17.14 -22.58
N TYR A 208 0.05 16.49 -22.68
CA TYR A 208 -0.03 15.11 -23.12
C TYR A 208 -1.02 14.91 -24.26
N PHE A 209 -0.86 13.80 -24.97
CA PHE A 209 -1.81 13.35 -25.98
C PHE A 209 -2.93 12.55 -25.34
N LYS A 210 -4.11 12.50 -25.99
CA LYS A 210 -5.28 11.75 -25.48
C LYS A 210 -5.02 10.27 -25.23
N HIS A 211 -4.03 9.67 -25.87
CA HIS A 211 -3.66 8.25 -25.68
C HIS A 211 -2.60 8.05 -24.59
N THR A 212 -2.06 9.13 -24.00
CA THR A 212 -1.14 9.05 -22.86
C THR A 212 -1.87 8.51 -21.64
N TYR A 213 -1.15 7.71 -20.85
CA TYR A 213 -1.62 7.09 -19.62
C TYR A 213 -0.53 7.10 -18.55
N ASP A 214 -0.94 6.91 -17.30
CA ASP A 214 -0.07 6.81 -16.14
C ASP A 214 0.28 5.35 -15.88
N THR A 215 1.57 5.10 -15.63
CA THR A 215 2.05 3.76 -15.30
C THR A 215 1.76 3.43 -13.84
N PRO A 216 1.67 2.14 -13.47
CA PRO A 216 1.50 1.73 -12.08
C PRO A 216 2.54 2.33 -11.13
N LEU A 217 3.78 2.48 -11.60
CA LEU A 217 4.89 3.06 -10.83
C LEU A 217 4.66 4.55 -10.55
N GLU A 218 4.33 5.33 -11.58
CA GLU A 218 4.03 6.77 -11.46
C GLU A 218 2.87 6.99 -10.47
N VAL A 219 1.80 6.21 -10.61
CA VAL A 219 0.66 6.26 -9.71
C VAL A 219 1.07 5.91 -8.27
N SER A 220 1.93 4.90 -8.07
CA SER A 220 2.34 4.47 -6.73
C SER A 220 3.20 5.52 -6.04
N GLN A 221 4.07 6.19 -6.79
CA GLN A 221 4.92 7.25 -6.28
C GLN A 221 4.10 8.50 -5.91
N ALA A 222 3.10 8.87 -6.71
CA ALA A 222 2.26 10.03 -6.43
C ALA A 222 1.21 9.74 -5.35
N PHE A 223 0.30 8.78 -5.60
CA PHE A 223 -0.80 8.46 -4.68
C PHE A 223 -0.32 7.74 -3.43
N GLY A 224 0.61 6.79 -3.58
CA GLY A 224 1.11 6.00 -2.45
C GLY A 224 1.82 6.83 -1.42
N SER A 225 2.74 7.70 -1.86
CA SER A 225 3.45 8.62 -0.96
C SER A 225 2.50 9.58 -0.24
N ALA A 226 1.52 10.15 -0.94
CA ALA A 226 0.57 11.09 -0.33
C ALA A 226 -0.36 10.42 0.70
N ILE A 227 -0.88 9.23 0.40
CA ILE A 227 -1.68 8.45 1.37
C ILE A 227 -0.81 7.98 2.54
N LYS A 228 0.43 7.57 2.28
CA LYS A 228 1.38 7.19 3.31
C LYS A 228 1.66 8.36 4.25
N GLU A 229 1.97 9.55 3.75
CA GLU A 229 2.16 10.77 4.55
C GLU A 229 0.92 11.09 5.39
N SER A 230 -0.29 10.96 4.81
CA SER A 230 -1.54 11.11 5.56
C SER A 230 -1.73 10.07 6.67
N LEU A 231 -1.21 8.86 6.50
CA LEU A 231 -1.25 7.82 7.52
C LEU A 231 -0.18 8.03 8.59
N THR A 232 1.07 8.33 8.22
CA THR A 232 2.19 8.52 9.15
C THR A 232 2.02 9.79 9.99
N THR A 233 1.44 10.86 9.45
CA THR A 233 1.08 12.07 10.21
C THR A 233 0.03 11.80 11.29
N LEU A 234 -0.77 10.73 11.15
CA LEU A 234 -1.72 10.27 12.15
C LEU A 234 -1.10 9.25 13.13
N GLU A 235 0.04 8.65 12.78
CA GLU A 235 0.83 7.80 13.67
C GLU A 235 1.58 8.66 14.69
N SER A 236 1.60 8.24 15.96
CA SER A 236 2.26 9.03 17.01
C SER A 236 3.78 8.96 16.88
N ILE A 237 4.41 10.04 16.42
CA ILE A 237 5.85 10.21 16.54
C ILE A 237 6.12 10.91 17.89
N ASN A 238 6.48 10.11 18.90
CA ASN A 238 7.20 10.63 20.06
C ASN A 238 8.71 10.81 19.74
N ASP A 239 9.10 11.00 18.48
CA ASP A 239 10.48 11.37 18.13
C ASP A 239 10.67 12.88 18.20
N VAL A 240 11.38 13.28 19.24
CA VAL A 240 12.15 14.51 19.21
C VAL A 240 13.45 14.19 18.48
N GLN A 241 13.52 14.51 17.18
CA GLN A 241 14.79 14.71 16.50
C GLN A 241 14.90 16.17 16.05
N GLY A 242 16.15 16.66 16.07
CA GLY A 242 16.55 18.06 16.10
C GLY A 242 15.83 19.03 15.15
N GLU A 243 15.60 20.23 15.68
CA GLU A 243 15.33 21.49 14.97
C GLU A 243 14.43 21.44 13.71
N ARG A 244 13.16 21.08 13.91
CA ARG A 244 12.00 21.77 13.28
C ARG A 244 10.76 21.51 14.14
N LYS A 245 10.22 22.56 14.77
CA LYS A 245 8.93 22.48 15.48
C LYS A 245 7.82 22.18 14.47
N ILE A 246 7.28 20.96 14.46
CA ILE A 246 6.08 20.62 13.68
C ILE A 246 4.93 20.35 14.66
N ARG A 247 3.79 20.98 14.37
CA ARG A 247 2.57 20.95 15.18
C ARG A 247 1.95 19.55 15.12
N ILE A 248 2.01 18.83 16.23
CA ILE A 248 1.40 17.50 16.40
C ILE A 248 -0.11 17.67 16.62
N SER A 249 -0.95 17.27 15.66
CA SER A 249 -2.35 16.94 15.95
C SER A 249 -2.43 15.48 16.39
N LYS A 250 -2.55 15.28 17.69
CA LYS A 250 -2.85 14.00 18.34
C LYS A 250 -4.24 13.51 17.91
N ASN A 251 -4.41 12.21 17.64
CA ASN A 251 -5.71 11.52 17.50
C ASN A 251 -6.63 11.95 16.33
N GLY A 252 -6.11 12.22 15.14
CA GLY A 252 -6.96 12.45 13.97
C GLY A 252 -7.65 11.16 13.48
N THR A 253 -8.91 11.25 13.08
CA THR A 253 -9.64 10.15 12.42
C THR A 253 -9.49 10.28 10.91
N LEU A 254 -9.06 9.21 10.23
CA LEU A 254 -9.06 9.16 8.76
C LEU A 254 -10.35 8.51 8.25
N ASN A 255 -11.07 9.22 7.37
CA ASN A 255 -12.27 8.72 6.70
C ASN A 255 -11.99 8.57 5.20
N ILE A 256 -12.11 7.36 4.68
CA ILE A 256 -11.83 7.02 3.28
C ILE A 256 -13.15 6.70 2.57
N TYR A 257 -13.48 7.46 1.54
CA TYR A 257 -14.67 7.27 0.73
C TYR A 257 -14.26 6.74 -0.65
N ILE A 258 -14.73 5.55 -1.01
CA ILE A 258 -14.38 4.91 -2.27
C ILE A 258 -15.65 4.77 -3.12
N ALA A 259 -15.63 5.33 -4.33
CA ALA A 259 -16.72 5.23 -5.29
C ALA A 259 -16.23 4.60 -6.60
N VAL A 260 -16.92 3.57 -7.07
CA VAL A 260 -16.59 2.85 -8.30
C VAL A 260 -17.75 2.92 -9.28
N ASP A 261 -17.46 3.41 -10.47
CA ASP A 261 -18.39 3.44 -11.57
C ASP A 261 -18.60 2.03 -12.14
N ILE A 262 -19.86 1.60 -12.15
CA ILE A 262 -20.31 0.31 -12.70
C ILE A 262 -21.32 0.51 -13.83
N SER A 263 -21.39 1.73 -14.37
CA SER A 263 -22.24 2.04 -15.49
C SER A 263 -21.80 1.30 -16.76
N GLU A 264 -22.68 1.30 -17.75
CA GLU A 264 -22.48 0.63 -19.03
C GLU A 264 -21.24 1.11 -19.80
N SER A 265 -20.74 2.33 -19.51
CA SER A 265 -19.54 2.86 -20.15
C SER A 265 -18.23 2.26 -19.60
N ILE A 266 -18.31 1.51 -18.49
CA ILE A 266 -17.18 0.80 -17.89
C ILE A 266 -17.26 -0.71 -18.18
N GLN A 267 -16.17 -1.26 -18.73
CA GLN A 267 -16.10 -2.70 -18.97
C GLN A 267 -16.03 -3.50 -17.65
N LYS A 268 -16.61 -4.71 -17.64
CA LYS A 268 -16.69 -5.56 -16.43
C LYS A 268 -15.32 -5.92 -15.85
N ASP A 269 -14.31 -6.08 -16.68
CA ASP A 269 -12.93 -6.36 -16.27
C ASP A 269 -12.29 -5.18 -15.53
N HIS A 270 -12.58 -3.93 -15.93
CA HIS A 270 -12.19 -2.74 -15.17
C HIS A 270 -12.85 -2.72 -13.80
N VAL A 271 -14.15 -3.01 -13.69
CA VAL A 271 -14.85 -3.05 -12.40
C VAL A 271 -14.24 -4.12 -11.47
N GLU A 272 -14.02 -5.34 -11.97
CA GLU A 272 -13.40 -6.40 -11.16
C GLU A 272 -11.95 -6.09 -10.80
N SER A 273 -11.20 -5.43 -11.68
CA SER A 273 -9.84 -4.98 -11.38
C SER A 273 -9.84 -3.88 -10.32
N ALA A 274 -10.80 -2.95 -10.36
CA ALA A 274 -10.98 -1.91 -9.34
C ALA A 274 -11.31 -2.53 -7.98
N LYS A 275 -12.22 -3.52 -7.93
CA LYS A 275 -12.51 -4.28 -6.71
C LYS A 275 -11.27 -4.92 -6.10
N LYS A 276 -10.43 -5.56 -6.92
CA LYS A 276 -9.17 -6.17 -6.47
C LYS A 276 -8.18 -5.11 -5.97
N ALA A 277 -8.06 -4.00 -6.69
CA ALA A 277 -7.19 -2.89 -6.28
C ALA A 277 -7.67 -2.30 -4.93
N ILE A 278 -8.96 -2.04 -4.76
CA ILE A 278 -9.54 -1.56 -3.50
C ILE A 278 -9.28 -2.55 -2.36
N LEU A 279 -9.49 -3.85 -2.59
CA LEU A 279 -9.19 -4.87 -1.60
C LEU A 279 -7.72 -4.82 -1.19
N LYS A 280 -6.81 -4.65 -2.15
CA LYS A 280 -5.36 -4.51 -1.91
C LYS A 280 -5.04 -3.25 -1.12
N LEU A 281 -5.62 -2.11 -1.48
CA LEU A 281 -5.44 -0.84 -0.77
C LEU A 281 -5.86 -0.96 0.69
N ILE A 282 -7.06 -1.48 0.97
CA ILE A 282 -7.60 -1.63 2.33
C ILE A 282 -6.72 -2.58 3.16
N THR A 283 -6.31 -3.70 2.56
CA THR A 283 -5.38 -4.69 3.12
C THR A 283 -4.03 -4.05 3.51
N LYS A 284 -3.53 -3.14 2.67
CA LYS A 284 -2.26 -2.45 2.90
C LYS A 284 -2.42 -1.39 4.00
N ILE A 285 -3.48 -0.59 3.94
CA ILE A 285 -3.77 0.40 4.98
C ILE A 285 -3.94 -0.26 6.36
N SER A 286 -4.57 -1.45 6.43
CA SER A 286 -4.73 -2.17 7.71
C SER A 286 -3.41 -2.69 8.33
N SER A 287 -2.30 -2.62 7.61
CA SER A 287 -0.97 -2.96 8.17
C SER A 287 -0.34 -1.83 8.97
N PHE A 288 -0.78 -0.58 8.75
CA PHE A 288 -0.41 0.59 9.55
C PHE A 288 -1.12 0.57 10.90
N SER A 289 -0.65 1.37 11.85
CA SER A 289 -1.27 1.48 13.18
C SER A 289 -2.58 2.30 13.19
N VAL A 290 -2.94 2.86 12.04
CA VAL A 290 -4.16 3.66 11.84
C VAL A 290 -5.34 2.75 11.45
N SER A 291 -6.50 2.97 12.08
CA SER A 291 -7.75 2.28 11.73
C SER A 291 -8.74 3.27 11.12
N PRO A 292 -8.69 3.50 9.79
CA PRO A 292 -9.62 4.43 9.14
C PRO A 292 -11.03 3.86 9.01
N ASN A 293 -11.99 4.77 8.88
CA ASN A 293 -13.38 4.44 8.57
C ASN A 293 -13.60 4.46 7.06
N TYR A 294 -14.43 3.56 6.54
CA TYR A 294 -14.62 3.41 5.10
C TYR A 294 -16.08 3.58 4.66
N GLU A 295 -16.31 4.32 3.58
CA GLU A 295 -17.51 4.25 2.75
C GLU A 295 -17.13 3.56 1.43
N LEU A 296 -17.90 2.56 0.98
CA LEU A 296 -17.66 1.90 -0.30
C LEU A 296 -18.94 1.83 -1.12
N LEU A 297 -18.93 2.55 -2.24
CA LEU A 297 -20.07 2.78 -3.13
C LEU A 297 -19.76 2.26 -4.53
N PHE A 298 -20.68 1.51 -5.13
CA PHE A 298 -20.68 1.22 -6.56
C PHE A 298 -21.87 1.93 -7.19
N PHE A 299 -21.66 2.72 -8.24
CA PHE A 299 -22.71 3.60 -8.77
C PHE A 299 -22.91 3.47 -10.28
N SER A 300 -24.14 3.70 -10.70
CA SER A 300 -24.56 3.83 -12.11
C SER A 300 -25.72 4.84 -12.17
N SER A 301 -26.93 4.43 -12.57
CA SER A 301 -28.17 5.17 -12.32
C SER A 301 -28.62 5.12 -10.86
N GLU A 302 -28.21 4.07 -10.16
CA GLU A 302 -28.49 3.82 -8.76
C GLU A 302 -27.19 3.54 -8.02
N LEU A 303 -27.27 3.58 -6.69
CA LEU A 303 -26.13 3.36 -5.81
C LEU A 303 -26.27 2.02 -5.09
N SER A 304 -25.22 1.21 -5.17
CA SER A 304 -25.02 -0.02 -4.40
C SER A 304 -24.01 0.24 -3.30
N GLU A 305 -24.49 0.36 -2.07
CA GLU A 305 -23.65 0.53 -0.88
C GLU A 305 -23.13 -0.82 -0.38
N VAL A 306 -21.80 -0.97 -0.32
CA VAL A 306 -21.14 -2.20 0.13
C VAL A 306 -20.61 -2.04 1.56
N VAL A 307 -20.13 -0.85 1.90
CA VAL A 307 -19.68 -0.51 3.26
C VAL A 307 -20.23 0.86 3.60
N ASN A 308 -20.86 0.96 4.78
CA ASN A 308 -21.36 2.20 5.34
C ASN A 308 -20.42 2.72 6.41
N ILE A 309 -19.91 3.93 6.24
CA ILE A 309 -18.95 4.56 7.15
C ILE A 309 -19.54 4.81 8.53
N LEU A 310 -20.87 4.93 8.64
CA LEU A 310 -21.57 5.15 9.90
C LEU A 310 -21.49 3.92 10.82
N ASP A 311 -21.34 2.70 10.27
CA ASP A 311 -21.19 1.45 11.03
C ASP A 311 -19.97 1.52 11.98
N PHE A 312 -18.89 2.20 11.57
CA PHE A 312 -17.66 2.34 12.36
C PHE A 312 -17.85 3.23 13.60
N PHE A 313 -18.82 4.14 13.58
CA PHE A 313 -19.15 4.99 14.71
C PHE A 313 -20.13 4.32 15.70
N GLU A 314 -20.56 3.09 15.42
CA GLU A 314 -21.53 2.33 16.21
C GLU A 314 -20.88 1.19 17.04
N ASN A 315 -19.54 1.15 17.12
CA ASN A 315 -18.74 0.12 17.82
C ASN A 315 -19.00 -1.31 17.31
N GLN A 316 -19.46 -1.48 16.07
CA GLN A 316 -19.64 -2.80 15.46
C GLN A 316 -18.42 -3.19 14.63
N PRO A 317 -17.98 -4.46 14.68
CA PRO A 317 -16.94 -4.95 13.78
C PRO A 317 -17.45 -4.97 12.33
N VAL A 318 -16.75 -4.27 11.43
CA VAL A 318 -17.12 -4.19 10.01
C VAL A 318 -16.23 -5.10 9.17
N ASP A 319 -16.79 -6.17 8.62
CA ASP A 319 -16.09 -7.08 7.69
C ASP A 319 -16.08 -6.52 6.25
N ILE A 320 -15.22 -5.53 6.01
CA ILE A 320 -15.11 -4.89 4.69
C ILE A 320 -14.74 -5.91 3.60
N LYS A 321 -13.75 -6.77 3.88
CA LYS A 321 -13.23 -7.77 2.94
C LYS A 321 -14.29 -8.78 2.54
N GLY A 322 -15.05 -9.31 3.50
CA GLY A 322 -16.13 -10.24 3.23
C GLY A 322 -17.29 -9.60 2.46
N ARG A 323 -17.67 -8.36 2.79
CA ARG A 323 -18.71 -7.61 2.05
C ARG A 323 -18.29 -7.38 0.59
N LEU A 324 -17.07 -6.89 0.35
CA LEU A 324 -16.56 -6.63 -1.00
C LEU A 324 -16.39 -7.90 -1.85
N THR A 325 -15.93 -9.00 -1.24
CA THR A 325 -15.75 -10.29 -1.95
C THR A 325 -17.09 -10.91 -2.36
N LYS A 326 -18.13 -10.73 -1.55
CA LYS A 326 -19.49 -11.24 -1.85
C LYS A 326 -20.26 -10.37 -2.83
N PHE A 327 -19.88 -9.10 -2.97
CA PHE A 327 -20.55 -8.15 -3.85
C PHE A 327 -20.44 -8.57 -5.32
N LYS A 328 -21.59 -8.62 -5.99
CA LYS A 328 -21.72 -8.92 -7.42
C LYS A 328 -22.37 -7.74 -8.13
N VAL A 329 -21.79 -7.35 -9.25
CA VAL A 329 -22.32 -6.29 -10.10
C VAL A 329 -23.50 -6.87 -10.90
N ASN A 330 -24.69 -6.28 -10.72
CA ASN A 330 -25.88 -6.65 -11.50
C ASN A 330 -25.74 -6.17 -12.96
N ALA A 331 -26.48 -6.78 -13.89
CA ALA A 331 -26.30 -6.57 -15.33
C ALA A 331 -27.15 -5.43 -15.93
N GLU A 332 -28.03 -4.79 -15.16
CA GLU A 332 -29.05 -3.85 -15.67
C GLU A 332 -28.79 -2.40 -15.22
N HIS A 333 -27.66 -1.82 -15.61
CA HIS A 333 -27.32 -0.45 -15.23
C HIS A 333 -27.28 0.47 -16.45
N THR A 334 -28.43 1.03 -16.83
CA THR A 334 -28.53 2.02 -17.90
C THR A 334 -28.35 3.42 -17.33
N GLY A 335 -27.18 4.02 -17.56
CA GLY A 335 -26.88 5.41 -17.20
C GLY A 335 -25.84 5.58 -16.08
N THR A 336 -25.34 6.80 -15.96
CA THR A 336 -24.24 7.17 -15.08
C THR A 336 -24.55 8.48 -14.35
N ASP A 337 -24.75 8.40 -13.03
CA ASP A 337 -24.95 9.54 -12.12
C ASP A 337 -23.74 9.67 -11.17
N LEU A 338 -22.65 10.24 -11.67
CA LEU A 338 -21.45 10.54 -10.88
C LEU A 338 -21.76 11.51 -9.72
N ASN A 339 -22.71 12.42 -9.90
CA ASN A 339 -23.07 13.40 -8.87
C ASN A 339 -23.80 12.74 -7.69
N LEU A 340 -24.54 11.65 -7.91
CA LEU A 340 -25.17 10.86 -6.84
C LEU A 340 -24.12 10.34 -5.84
N ALA A 341 -22.99 9.81 -6.33
CA ALA A 341 -21.91 9.35 -5.46
C ALA A 341 -21.36 10.47 -4.57
N PHE A 342 -21.07 11.65 -5.14
CA PHE A 342 -20.59 12.80 -4.36
C PHE A 342 -21.66 13.35 -3.40
N LYS A 343 -22.96 13.33 -3.77
CA LYS A 343 -24.04 13.73 -2.87
C LYS A 343 -24.12 12.79 -1.66
N THR A 344 -24.05 11.49 -1.88
CA THR A 344 -24.04 10.50 -0.80
C THR A 344 -22.84 10.71 0.13
N ILE A 345 -21.64 10.94 -0.41
CA ILE A 345 -20.45 11.26 0.41
C ILE A 345 -20.67 12.53 1.25
N LEU A 346 -21.19 13.60 0.65
CA LEU A 346 -21.49 14.84 1.35
C LEU A 346 -22.52 14.63 2.47
N GLU A 347 -23.55 13.81 2.24
CA GLU A 347 -24.54 13.43 3.25
C GLU A 347 -23.90 12.63 4.41
N ARG A 348 -23.03 11.67 4.10
CA ARG A 348 -22.28 10.89 5.12
C ARG A 348 -21.40 11.80 5.97
N MET A 349 -20.67 12.73 5.36
CA MET A 349 -19.86 13.71 6.08
C MET A 349 -20.71 14.59 7.01
N ALA A 350 -21.88 15.05 6.55
CA ALA A 350 -22.80 15.83 7.37
C ALA A 350 -23.30 15.04 8.59
N LEU A 351 -23.65 13.76 8.41
CA LEU A 351 -24.08 12.87 9.50
C LEU A 351 -22.95 12.60 10.49
N ILE A 352 -21.72 12.37 10.01
CA ILE A 352 -20.54 12.23 10.89
C ILE A 352 -20.33 13.51 11.69
N LYS A 353 -20.31 14.68 11.04
CA LYS A 353 -20.17 15.99 11.72
C LYS A 353 -21.23 16.18 12.80
N GLN A 354 -22.47 15.77 12.54
CA GLN A 354 -23.55 15.82 13.52
C GLN A 354 -23.32 14.86 14.71
N ARG A 355 -22.80 13.65 14.47
CA ARG A 355 -22.56 12.63 15.50
C ARG A 355 -21.37 12.99 16.41
N VAL A 356 -20.24 13.38 15.83
CA VAL A 356 -19.00 13.65 16.60
C VAL A 356 -18.92 15.10 17.11
N GLY A 357 -19.72 16.00 16.54
CA GLY A 357 -19.67 17.43 16.82
C GLY A 357 -18.58 18.15 16.01
N GLU A 358 -18.74 19.46 15.86
CA GLU A 358 -17.91 20.28 14.96
C GLU A 358 -16.42 20.28 15.32
N LYS A 359 -16.09 20.37 16.62
CA LYS A 359 -14.70 20.38 17.10
C LYS A 359 -13.94 19.09 16.78
N ALA A 360 -14.58 17.93 16.97
CA ALA A 360 -13.96 16.64 16.66
C ALA A 360 -13.86 16.43 15.14
N PHE A 361 -14.88 16.87 14.39
CA PHE A 361 -14.86 16.81 12.93
C PHE A 361 -13.74 17.69 12.33
N GLU A 362 -13.36 18.80 12.97
CA GLU A 362 -12.21 19.62 12.55
C GLU A 362 -10.87 18.86 12.61
N GLU A 363 -10.79 17.75 13.36
CA GLU A 363 -9.60 16.90 13.45
C GLU A 363 -9.66 15.70 12.49
N HIS A 364 -10.78 15.51 11.77
CA HIS A 364 -10.94 14.42 10.82
C HIS A 364 -10.27 14.75 9.48
N ARG A 365 -9.46 13.82 8.97
CA ARG A 365 -8.95 13.84 7.58
C ARG A 365 -9.88 13.04 6.68
N HIS A 366 -10.02 13.48 5.44
CA HIS A 366 -10.93 12.88 4.46
C HIS A 366 -10.21 12.59 3.14
N ALA A 367 -10.22 11.32 2.72
CA ALA A 367 -9.73 10.92 1.40
C ALA A 367 -10.89 10.37 0.58
N ILE A 368 -11.16 10.98 -0.57
CA ILE A 368 -12.17 10.51 -1.53
C ILE A 368 -11.44 9.91 -2.72
N ILE A 369 -11.76 8.67 -3.08
CA ILE A 369 -11.14 7.92 -4.16
C ILE A 369 -12.25 7.49 -5.13
N VAL A 370 -12.20 7.99 -6.37
CA VAL A 370 -13.23 7.71 -7.37
C VAL A 370 -12.64 7.02 -8.59
N PHE A 371 -13.24 5.91 -9.01
CA PHE A 371 -12.91 5.20 -10.25
C PHE A 371 -14.04 5.41 -11.26
N THR A 372 -13.79 6.14 -12.35
CA THR A 372 -14.82 6.46 -13.38
C THR A 372 -14.16 6.85 -14.70
N ASP A 373 -14.87 6.77 -15.81
CA ASP A 373 -14.47 7.34 -17.10
C ASP A 373 -14.88 8.82 -17.23
N GLY A 374 -15.71 9.33 -16.31
CA GLY A 374 -16.24 10.70 -16.34
C GLY A 374 -17.42 10.91 -17.26
N VAL A 375 -17.98 9.84 -17.85
CA VAL A 375 -19.26 9.91 -18.52
C VAL A 375 -20.34 10.06 -17.46
N TYR A 376 -21.05 11.18 -17.45
CA TYR A 376 -22.28 11.30 -16.65
C TYR A 376 -23.41 11.88 -17.51
N ASN A 377 -24.55 11.20 -17.50
CA ASN A 377 -25.74 11.57 -18.28
C ASN A 377 -26.98 11.80 -17.40
N MET A 378 -26.85 11.63 -16.08
CA MET A 378 -27.88 11.88 -15.08
C MET A 378 -27.31 12.69 -13.90
N GLY A 379 -28.19 13.22 -13.05
CA GLY A 379 -27.81 13.93 -11.82
C GLY A 379 -27.15 15.30 -11.98
N GLY A 380 -26.75 15.68 -13.20
CA GLY A 380 -26.08 16.94 -13.52
C GLY A 380 -24.60 16.94 -13.14
N SER A 381 -23.94 18.10 -13.28
CA SER A 381 -22.51 18.21 -12.99
C SER A 381 -22.20 17.95 -11.50
N PRO A 382 -21.15 17.18 -11.16
CA PRO A 382 -20.71 16.96 -9.78
C PRO A 382 -19.94 18.14 -9.17
N LEU A 383 -19.46 19.08 -9.98
CA LEU A 383 -18.66 20.25 -9.56
C LEU A 383 -19.27 21.04 -8.39
N PRO A 384 -20.56 21.42 -8.41
CA PRO A 384 -21.17 22.16 -7.30
C PRO A 384 -21.22 21.35 -6.00
N THR A 385 -21.31 20.01 -6.08
CA THR A 385 -21.33 19.14 -4.91
C THR A 385 -19.94 19.01 -4.31
N VAL A 386 -18.91 18.85 -5.13
CA VAL A 386 -17.51 18.86 -4.69
C VAL A 386 -17.15 20.20 -4.02
N ALA A 387 -17.64 21.33 -4.54
CA ALA A 387 -17.48 22.61 -3.88
C ALA A 387 -18.09 22.60 -2.47
N LYS A 388 -19.29 22.05 -2.28
CA LYS A 388 -19.90 21.91 -0.93
C LYS A 388 -19.07 21.03 0.01
N ILE A 389 -18.48 19.95 -0.49
CA ILE A 389 -17.56 19.09 0.28
C ILE A 389 -16.35 19.91 0.75
N LYS A 390 -15.70 20.64 -0.17
CA LYS A 390 -14.57 21.53 0.14
C LYS A 390 -14.96 22.53 1.23
N HIS A 391 -16.09 23.23 1.07
CA HIS A 391 -16.57 24.18 2.07
C HIS A 391 -16.84 23.54 3.44
N MET A 392 -17.34 22.29 3.48
CA MET A 392 -17.61 21.56 4.73
C MET A 392 -16.33 21.20 5.49
N VAL A 393 -15.27 20.77 4.78
CA VAL A 393 -14.00 20.35 5.41
C VAL A 393 -13.11 21.55 5.75
N TYR A 394 -13.06 22.54 4.86
CA TYR A 394 -12.21 23.73 5.00
C TYR A 394 -12.80 24.80 5.94
N MET A 395 -14.08 24.70 6.28
CA MET A 395 -14.76 25.59 7.24
C MET A 395 -14.67 27.09 6.88
N ASN A 396 -14.51 27.41 5.58
CA ASN A 396 -14.34 28.77 5.06
C ASN A 396 -13.21 29.59 5.72
N LYS A 397 -12.22 28.96 6.34
CA LYS A 397 -11.02 29.65 6.84
C LYS A 397 -10.13 29.93 5.62
N ILE A 398 -10.14 31.13 5.07
CA ILE A 398 -9.21 31.53 4.00
C ILE A 398 -8.12 32.37 4.66
N ASP A 399 -6.86 32.02 4.42
CA ASP A 399 -5.75 32.89 4.79
C ASP A 399 -5.68 34.05 3.78
N GLU A 400 -5.93 35.28 4.25
CA GLU A 400 -6.01 36.47 3.41
C GLU A 400 -4.63 36.91 2.86
N GLU A 401 -3.53 36.47 3.46
CA GLU A 401 -2.16 36.82 3.03
C GLU A 401 -1.63 35.84 1.98
N THR A 402 -1.89 34.54 2.12
CA THR A 402 -1.36 33.51 1.21
C THR A 402 -2.34 33.06 0.13
N GLY A 403 -3.65 33.30 0.33
CA GLY A 403 -4.71 32.79 -0.54
C GLY A 403 -4.86 31.26 -0.52
N GLN A 404 -4.17 30.57 0.39
CA GLN A 404 -4.26 29.13 0.61
C GLN A 404 -5.20 28.83 1.78
N ASN A 405 -5.84 27.65 1.76
CA ASN A 405 -6.62 27.24 2.92
C ASN A 405 -5.69 26.57 3.92
N PRO A 406 -5.58 27.03 5.18
CA PRO A 406 -4.80 26.36 6.21
C PRO A 406 -5.30 24.94 6.52
N ARG A 407 -6.39 24.50 5.89
CA ARG A 407 -6.96 23.15 6.01
C ARG A 407 -6.96 22.37 4.69
N ASP A 408 -6.20 22.79 3.68
CA ASP A 408 -6.13 22.06 2.41
C ASP A 408 -5.65 20.60 2.60
N GLU A 409 -4.82 20.34 3.62
CA GLU A 409 -4.31 18.99 4.00
C GLU A 409 -5.37 18.03 4.60
N TYR A 410 -6.60 18.50 4.87
CA TYR A 410 -7.66 17.67 5.49
C TYR A 410 -8.60 17.02 4.46
N LEU A 411 -8.46 17.35 3.18
CA LEU A 411 -9.28 16.79 2.10
C LEU A 411 -8.45 16.49 0.87
N ASP A 412 -8.34 15.21 0.54
CA ASP A 412 -7.80 14.74 -0.73
C ASP A 412 -8.91 14.09 -1.55
N ILE A 413 -9.00 14.46 -2.83
CA ILE A 413 -9.92 13.84 -3.79
C ILE A 413 -9.10 13.32 -4.97
N TYR A 414 -8.91 12.01 -4.98
CA TYR A 414 -8.24 11.25 -6.01
C TYR A 414 -9.23 10.70 -7.03
N ILE A 415 -8.92 10.88 -8.31
CA ILE A 415 -9.73 10.35 -9.40
C ILE A 415 -8.86 9.47 -10.29
N PHE A 416 -9.26 8.20 -10.38
CA PHE A 416 -8.70 7.21 -11.26
C PHE A 416 -9.62 7.09 -12.48
N GLY A 417 -9.19 7.74 -13.57
CA GLY A 417 -9.75 7.63 -14.91
C GLY A 417 -9.60 6.20 -15.41
N ILE A 418 -10.71 5.50 -15.59
CA ILE A 418 -10.76 4.10 -16.03
C ILE A 418 -11.71 3.95 -17.22
N GLY A 419 -11.52 2.92 -18.04
CA GLY A 419 -12.35 2.68 -19.22
C GLY A 419 -11.70 3.15 -20.53
N ALA A 420 -12.40 2.91 -21.62
CA ALA A 420 -11.82 3.04 -22.97
C ALA A 420 -11.74 4.48 -23.51
N GLU A 421 -12.62 5.38 -23.05
CA GLU A 421 -12.52 6.82 -23.32
C GLU A 421 -12.79 7.60 -22.03
N ILE A 422 -11.78 8.35 -21.57
CA ILE A 422 -11.82 9.11 -20.33
C ILE A 422 -12.07 10.60 -20.63
N TYR A 423 -12.98 11.22 -19.88
CA TYR A 423 -13.40 12.62 -20.01
C TYR A 423 -12.61 13.53 -19.05
N ASP A 424 -11.30 13.68 -19.32
CA ASP A 424 -10.35 14.35 -18.43
C ASP A 424 -10.71 15.82 -18.12
N SER A 425 -11.42 16.52 -19.01
CA SER A 425 -11.87 17.91 -18.78
C SER A 425 -12.88 18.02 -17.65
N ASP A 426 -13.69 16.98 -17.47
CA ASP A 426 -14.82 16.98 -16.55
C ASP A 426 -14.41 16.39 -15.20
N LEU A 427 -13.43 15.49 -15.20
CA LEU A 427 -12.91 14.84 -14.00
C LEU A 427 -11.87 15.67 -13.24
N ARG A 428 -10.88 16.26 -13.91
CA ARG A 428 -9.81 17.00 -13.23
C ARG A 428 -10.29 18.12 -12.30
N PRO A 429 -11.31 18.92 -12.65
CA PRO A 429 -11.82 19.95 -11.75
C PRO A 429 -12.41 19.43 -10.43
N LEU A 430 -12.70 18.13 -10.34
CA LEU A 430 -13.27 17.49 -9.16
C LEU A 430 -12.20 17.10 -8.12
N THR A 431 -10.91 17.12 -8.48
CA THR A 431 -9.84 16.78 -7.54
C THR A 431 -9.62 17.88 -6.48
N ALA A 432 -8.97 17.51 -5.38
CA ALA A 432 -8.58 18.38 -4.28
C ALA A 432 -7.41 17.74 -3.53
N GLY A 433 -6.61 18.53 -2.81
CA GLY A 433 -5.49 18.05 -2.01
C GLY A 433 -4.24 18.92 -2.20
N THR A 434 -3.25 18.71 -1.34
CA THR A 434 -1.97 19.44 -1.35
C THR A 434 -0.83 18.57 -1.84
N GLY A 435 -0.09 19.04 -2.84
CA GLY A 435 1.09 18.34 -3.36
C GLY A 435 0.77 17.14 -4.25
N GLY A 436 1.58 16.91 -5.29
CA GLY A 436 1.44 15.73 -6.16
C GLY A 436 0.20 15.70 -7.08
N GLU A 437 0.13 14.66 -7.89
CA GLU A 437 -0.98 14.43 -8.82
C GLU A 437 -2.17 13.75 -8.12
N HIS A 438 -3.38 14.21 -8.42
CA HIS A 438 -4.64 13.68 -7.87
C HIS A 438 -5.58 13.11 -8.93
N PHE A 439 -5.18 13.20 -10.19
CA PHE A 439 -5.90 12.62 -11.32
C PHE A 439 -4.95 11.67 -12.05
N PHE A 440 -5.37 10.41 -12.15
CA PHE A 440 -4.59 9.35 -12.80
C PHE A 440 -5.41 8.71 -13.91
N LYS A 441 -4.81 8.52 -15.07
CA LYS A 441 -5.39 7.89 -16.23
C LYS A 441 -4.80 6.50 -16.44
N LEU A 442 -5.61 5.48 -16.27
CA LEU A 442 -5.15 4.09 -16.32
C LEU A 442 -5.52 3.45 -17.66
N LEU A 443 -4.52 2.91 -18.37
CA LEU A 443 -4.75 2.11 -19.58
C LEU A 443 -5.42 0.77 -19.22
N GLU A 444 -4.88 0.08 -18.21
CA GLU A 444 -5.41 -1.17 -17.68
C GLU A 444 -5.30 -1.17 -16.15
N ILE A 445 -6.43 -1.32 -15.43
CA ILE A 445 -6.45 -1.37 -13.96
C ILE A 445 -5.78 -2.63 -13.41
N GLN A 446 -5.58 -3.66 -14.23
CA GLN A 446 -4.99 -4.93 -13.78
C GLN A 446 -3.65 -4.71 -13.07
N ASN A 447 -2.88 -3.71 -13.50
CA ASN A 447 -1.58 -3.37 -12.92
C ASN A 447 -1.67 -2.39 -11.73
N LEU A 448 -2.84 -1.81 -11.43
CA LEU A 448 -3.04 -0.95 -10.25
C LEU A 448 -2.95 -1.76 -8.93
N GLN A 449 -3.12 -3.08 -8.99
CA GLN A 449 -2.81 -3.94 -7.83
C GLN A 449 -1.32 -3.88 -7.47
N GLU A 450 -0.44 -3.80 -8.47
CA GLU A 450 1.01 -3.66 -8.29
C GLU A 450 1.37 -2.29 -7.70
N THR A 451 0.66 -1.24 -8.12
CA THR A 451 0.76 0.10 -7.51
C THR A 451 0.54 0.03 -6.00
N PHE A 452 -0.51 -0.65 -5.57
CA PHE A 452 -0.87 -0.77 -4.15
C PHE A 452 -0.01 -1.75 -3.37
N ASP A 453 0.66 -2.67 -4.06
CA ASP A 453 1.76 -3.43 -3.46
C ASP A 453 2.91 -2.51 -3.04
N ASN A 454 3.19 -1.48 -3.83
CA ASN A 454 4.27 -0.53 -3.64
C ASN A 454 3.94 0.66 -2.72
N ILE A 455 2.68 0.92 -2.37
CA ILE A 455 2.29 2.01 -1.44
C ILE A 455 3.03 1.93 -0.09
N ILE A 456 3.39 0.72 0.34
CA ILE A 456 4.16 0.50 1.59
C ILE A 456 5.66 0.31 1.31
N ALA A 457 6.06 0.20 0.04
CA ALA A 457 7.39 -0.18 -0.38
C ALA A 457 8.39 0.99 -0.50
N ASP A 458 7.99 2.24 -0.29
CA ASP A 458 8.94 3.32 0.05
C ASP A 458 9.11 3.36 1.57
N GLU A 459 10.00 2.47 2.01
CA GLU A 459 10.12 1.91 3.34
C GLU A 459 10.96 2.76 4.31
N GLU A 460 11.50 3.88 3.84
CA GLU A 460 12.47 4.72 4.58
C GLU A 460 11.85 5.61 5.67
N GLU A 461 10.52 5.73 5.75
CA GLU A 461 9.82 6.52 6.80
C GLU A 461 8.92 5.67 7.72
N VAL A 462 8.80 4.36 7.48
CA VAL A 462 8.07 3.44 8.38
C VAL A 462 9.03 2.83 9.40
N VAL A 463 10.08 3.59 9.74
CA VAL A 463 11.16 3.21 10.66
C VAL A 463 10.56 3.12 12.05
N GLY A 464 10.13 1.91 12.45
CA GLY A 464 9.57 1.65 13.77
C GLY A 464 8.45 0.61 13.83
N LEU A 465 7.79 0.29 12.71
CA LEU A 465 6.75 -0.75 12.72
C LEU A 465 7.36 -2.16 12.71
N CYS A 466 7.19 -2.87 13.82
CA CYS A 466 7.61 -4.26 13.96
C CYS A 466 6.79 -5.24 13.10
N GLY A 467 7.32 -6.39 12.73
CA GLY A 467 6.55 -7.51 12.15
C GLY A 467 6.04 -7.30 10.73
N LEU A 468 6.36 -6.19 10.06
CA LEU A 468 6.05 -6.00 8.64
C LEU A 468 6.97 -6.88 7.78
N HIS A 469 6.39 -7.58 6.80
CA HIS A 469 7.11 -8.42 5.84
C HIS A 469 6.32 -8.60 4.55
N LYS A 470 6.99 -9.13 3.50
CA LYS A 470 6.30 -9.55 2.26
C LYS A 470 5.74 -10.97 2.43
N ASP A 471 4.47 -11.14 2.07
CA ASP A 471 3.75 -12.42 2.21
C ASP A 471 3.95 -13.39 1.02
N TYR A 472 4.66 -12.97 -0.03
CA TYR A 472 4.84 -13.77 -1.26
C TYR A 472 6.27 -13.70 -1.81
N ASP A 473 6.69 -14.80 -2.43
CA ASP A 473 7.97 -14.93 -3.11
C ASP A 473 7.84 -14.42 -4.56
N THR A 474 8.67 -13.45 -4.93
CA THR A 474 8.72 -12.88 -6.29
C THR A 474 9.66 -13.63 -7.23
N GLY A 475 10.35 -14.68 -6.76
CA GLY A 475 11.35 -15.43 -7.54
C GLY A 475 12.68 -14.70 -7.77
N LEU A 476 12.87 -13.52 -7.19
CA LEU A 476 14.11 -12.74 -7.22
C LEU A 476 15.04 -13.15 -6.06
N ALA A 477 16.36 -12.98 -6.20
CA ALA A 477 17.34 -13.38 -5.19
C ALA A 477 17.11 -12.78 -3.79
N ASP A 478 16.53 -11.58 -3.72
CA ASP A 478 16.22 -10.88 -2.45
C ASP A 478 14.84 -11.21 -1.87
N SER A 479 14.03 -12.03 -2.54
CA SER A 479 12.64 -12.30 -2.14
C SER A 479 12.55 -12.92 -0.75
N THR A 480 13.45 -13.85 -0.44
CA THR A 480 13.43 -14.60 0.82
C THR A 480 13.80 -13.72 2.02
N ARG A 481 14.69 -12.74 1.82
CA ARG A 481 15.06 -11.80 2.88
C ARG A 481 13.92 -10.85 3.22
N ASN A 482 13.20 -10.39 2.19
CA ASN A 482 12.00 -9.55 2.37
C ASN A 482 10.82 -10.29 3.04
N MET A 483 10.80 -11.63 2.96
CA MET A 483 9.83 -12.45 3.69
C MET A 483 10.18 -12.62 5.17
N PHE A 484 11.48 -12.59 5.52
CA PHE A 484 11.96 -12.78 6.90
C PHE A 484 12.97 -11.70 7.30
N PRO A 485 12.56 -10.41 7.31
CA PRO A 485 13.48 -9.30 7.48
C PRO A 485 14.08 -9.21 8.90
N TRP A 486 13.44 -9.85 9.90
CA TRP A 486 13.97 -9.93 11.27
C TRP A 486 15.06 -10.97 11.46
N LYS A 487 15.27 -11.91 10.52
CA LYS A 487 16.23 -13.01 10.71
C LYS A 487 17.63 -12.45 10.99
N ALA A 488 18.28 -12.94 12.03
CA ALA A 488 19.71 -12.76 12.27
C ALA A 488 20.37 -14.15 12.32
N ALA A 489 21.56 -14.27 11.75
CA ALA A 489 22.40 -15.45 11.98
C ALA A 489 23.54 -15.08 12.93
N ILE A 490 23.79 -15.93 13.93
CA ILE A 490 24.72 -15.66 15.02
C ILE A 490 25.77 -16.75 14.98
N THR A 491 27.04 -16.34 14.95
CA THR A 491 28.18 -17.23 15.04
C THR A 491 29.01 -16.85 16.25
N VAL A 492 29.24 -17.80 17.15
CA VAL A 492 30.09 -17.64 18.33
C VAL A 492 31.36 -18.47 18.13
N GLN A 493 32.52 -17.81 18.10
CA GLN A 493 33.80 -18.44 17.80
C GLN A 493 34.63 -18.68 19.08
N VAL A 494 34.35 -19.76 19.80
CA VAL A 494 35.13 -20.15 21.00
C VAL A 494 35.44 -21.64 20.99
N ASN A 495 36.67 -22.02 20.61
CA ASN A 495 37.18 -23.41 20.42
C ASN A 495 36.41 -24.29 19.42
N VAL A 496 35.08 -24.35 19.51
CA VAL A 496 34.12 -24.96 18.57
C VAL A 496 33.12 -23.87 18.17
N SER A 497 32.96 -23.62 16.88
CA SER A 497 32.02 -22.60 16.39
C SER A 497 30.57 -23.03 16.65
N ALA A 498 29.82 -22.26 17.44
CA ALA A 498 28.37 -22.42 17.55
C ALA A 498 27.66 -21.56 16.50
N TYR A 499 26.64 -22.12 15.86
CA TYR A 499 25.78 -21.42 14.90
C TYR A 499 24.35 -21.44 15.44
N CYS A 500 23.75 -20.26 15.55
CA CYS A 500 22.38 -20.05 16.00
C CYS A 500 21.66 -19.05 15.11
N LEU A 501 20.34 -19.05 15.21
CA LEU A 501 19.49 -17.98 14.68
C LEU A 501 19.14 -16.99 15.79
N GLY A 502 18.68 -15.82 15.38
CA GLY A 502 18.07 -14.82 16.24
C GLY A 502 17.07 -13.98 15.46
N SER A 503 16.42 -13.07 16.17
CA SER A 503 15.50 -12.10 15.60
C SER A 503 15.85 -10.69 16.04
N LEU A 504 15.91 -9.77 15.07
CA LEU A 504 15.96 -8.35 15.32
C LEU A 504 14.64 -7.93 15.99
N VAL A 505 14.70 -7.32 17.17
CA VAL A 505 13.51 -6.87 17.94
C VAL A 505 13.45 -5.35 18.10
N SER A 506 14.58 -4.67 17.86
CA SER A 506 14.70 -3.23 17.64
C SER A 506 15.94 -2.98 16.76
N PRO A 507 16.19 -1.76 16.24
CA PRO A 507 17.36 -1.48 15.41
C PRO A 507 18.71 -1.88 16.02
N GLN A 508 18.80 -1.97 17.35
CA GLN A 508 20.06 -2.28 18.06
C GLN A 508 20.05 -3.64 18.77
N PHE A 509 18.90 -4.31 18.91
CA PHE A 509 18.78 -5.51 19.74
C PHE A 509 18.33 -6.74 18.96
N ILE A 510 18.99 -7.86 19.28
CA ILE A 510 18.66 -9.19 18.74
C ILE A 510 18.33 -10.13 19.89
N LEU A 511 17.21 -10.81 19.76
CA LEU A 511 16.75 -11.85 20.68
C LEU A 511 17.22 -13.23 20.18
N THR A 512 17.81 -14.03 21.07
CA THR A 512 18.30 -15.38 20.75
C THR A 512 18.31 -16.29 22.00
N ALA A 513 18.73 -17.54 21.87
CA ALA A 513 18.87 -18.49 22.97
C ALA A 513 20.13 -18.20 23.81
N ALA A 514 20.07 -18.45 25.11
CA ALA A 514 21.20 -18.28 26.02
C ALA A 514 22.26 -19.38 25.84
N HIS A 515 21.85 -20.61 25.51
CA HIS A 515 22.76 -21.74 25.30
C HIS A 515 23.65 -21.59 24.06
N CYS A 516 23.39 -20.59 23.20
CA CYS A 516 24.29 -20.23 22.10
C CYS A 516 25.61 -19.63 22.59
N PHE A 517 25.68 -19.20 23.86
CA PHE A 517 26.85 -18.61 24.49
C PHE A 517 27.38 -19.53 25.61
N THR A 518 28.68 -19.45 25.87
CA THR A 518 29.35 -20.11 27.00
C THR A 518 29.75 -19.09 28.07
N PHE A 519 29.83 -19.53 29.34
CA PHE A 519 30.28 -18.67 30.44
C PHE A 519 31.74 -18.27 30.22
N GLY A 520 31.98 -16.98 29.97
CA GLY A 520 33.30 -16.42 29.67
C GLY A 520 33.49 -15.97 28.23
N ASP A 521 32.49 -16.14 27.36
CA ASP A 521 32.51 -15.55 26.02
C ASP A 521 32.63 -14.03 26.10
N GLU A 522 33.55 -13.47 25.32
CA GLU A 522 33.67 -12.03 25.12
C GLU A 522 32.82 -11.60 23.91
N SER A 523 32.29 -10.38 23.94
CA SER A 523 31.48 -9.85 22.83
C SER A 523 32.24 -9.82 21.51
N GLU A 524 33.58 -9.76 21.54
CA GLU A 524 34.45 -9.81 20.37
C GLU A 524 34.40 -11.14 19.60
N HIS A 525 34.00 -12.24 20.26
CA HIS A 525 33.87 -13.56 19.64
C HIS A 525 32.50 -13.82 19.02
N VAL A 526 31.56 -12.89 19.18
CA VAL A 526 30.18 -12.99 18.68
C VAL A 526 30.05 -12.16 17.41
N THR A 527 29.74 -12.82 16.30
CA THR A 527 29.44 -12.16 15.03
C THR A 527 27.96 -12.34 14.68
N VAL A 528 27.32 -11.23 14.34
CA VAL A 528 25.94 -11.21 13.84
C VAL A 528 25.96 -10.93 12.34
N GLU A 529 25.23 -11.73 11.57
CA GLU A 529 25.02 -11.53 10.14
C GLU A 529 23.61 -10.95 9.89
N ILE A 530 23.58 -9.67 9.50
CA ILE A 530 22.42 -8.90 9.03
C ILE A 530 22.95 -7.98 7.93
N ASP A 531 22.56 -8.22 6.68
CA ASP A 531 22.88 -7.32 5.56
C ASP A 531 21.82 -6.23 5.47
N ASP A 532 22.20 -5.01 5.82
CA ASP A 532 21.35 -3.80 5.81
C ASP A 532 21.79 -2.78 4.75
N GLY A 533 22.66 -3.17 3.81
CA GLY A 533 23.23 -2.27 2.79
C GLY A 533 24.48 -1.50 3.25
N ASN A 534 24.72 -1.37 4.56
CA ASN A 534 25.94 -0.76 5.13
C ASN A 534 26.98 -1.82 5.55
N GLY A 535 26.74 -3.08 5.22
CA GLY A 535 27.65 -4.18 5.48
C GLY A 535 26.94 -5.35 6.16
N LYS A 536 27.42 -6.55 5.80
CA LYS A 536 26.78 -7.82 6.17
C LYS A 536 26.97 -8.26 7.62
N TYR A 537 28.10 -7.90 8.23
CA TYR A 537 28.48 -8.36 9.58
C TYR A 537 28.41 -7.21 10.58
N LYS A 538 27.73 -7.44 11.70
CA LYS A 538 27.51 -6.46 12.76
C LYS A 538 28.33 -6.81 14.00
N LYS A 539 28.98 -5.80 14.57
CA LYS A 539 29.75 -5.93 15.81
C LYS A 539 28.82 -5.89 17.02
N VAL A 540 29.14 -6.71 18.01
CA VAL A 540 28.38 -6.81 19.26
C VAL A 540 29.02 -5.91 20.32
N LYS A 541 28.22 -5.04 20.94
CA LYS A 541 28.63 -4.24 22.09
C LYS A 541 28.67 -5.10 23.35
N THR A 542 27.57 -5.80 23.61
CA THR A 542 27.41 -6.69 24.77
C THR A 542 26.27 -7.66 24.53
N PHE A 543 26.17 -8.70 25.35
CA PHE A 543 25.00 -9.57 25.39
C PHE A 543 24.62 -9.85 26.85
N LYS A 544 23.33 -10.05 27.10
CA LYS A 544 22.78 -10.31 28.42
C LYS A 544 21.98 -11.61 28.40
N LEU A 545 22.39 -12.58 29.20
CA LEU A 545 21.64 -13.81 29.45
C LEU A 545 20.59 -13.53 30.52
N HIS A 546 19.50 -14.29 30.50
CA HIS A 546 18.54 -14.25 31.60
C HIS A 546 19.22 -14.62 32.94
N PRO A 547 19.01 -13.88 34.04
CA PRO A 547 19.74 -14.10 35.30
C PRO A 547 19.48 -15.46 35.94
N ASN A 548 18.32 -16.07 35.67
CA ASN A 548 17.96 -17.40 36.16
C ASN A 548 18.40 -18.54 35.24
N TYR A 549 19.04 -18.26 34.10
CA TYR A 549 19.52 -19.30 33.20
C TYR A 549 20.69 -20.04 33.83
N ASN A 550 20.53 -21.36 34.02
CA ASN A 550 21.58 -22.21 34.55
C ASN A 550 21.40 -23.66 34.06
N ILE A 551 22.25 -24.05 33.10
CA ILE A 551 22.20 -25.36 32.44
C ILE A 551 22.39 -26.55 33.40
N ASN A 552 23.00 -26.34 34.56
CA ASN A 552 23.31 -27.41 35.52
C ASN A 552 22.35 -27.43 36.73
N ALA A 553 21.34 -26.55 36.78
CA ALA A 553 20.53 -26.36 37.99
C ALA A 553 19.73 -27.60 38.44
N LYS A 554 19.49 -28.54 37.52
CA LYS A 554 18.71 -29.77 37.76
C LYS A 554 19.52 -31.06 37.58
N ALA A 555 20.85 -30.96 37.59
CA ALA A 555 21.73 -32.13 37.48
C ALA A 555 21.43 -33.20 38.56
N ASP A 556 21.22 -32.76 39.81
CA ASP A 556 20.91 -33.65 40.94
C ASP A 556 19.50 -34.27 40.86
N GLU A 557 18.60 -33.69 40.07
CA GLU A 557 17.26 -34.21 39.79
C GLU A 557 17.22 -35.09 38.53
N GLY A 558 18.39 -35.45 37.99
CA GLY A 558 18.53 -36.34 36.85
C GLY A 558 18.33 -35.65 35.49
N VAL A 559 18.54 -34.35 35.41
CA VAL A 559 18.49 -33.57 34.15
C VAL A 559 19.89 -33.03 33.87
N LYS A 560 20.61 -33.63 32.91
CA LYS A 560 21.98 -33.25 32.57
C LYS A 560 22.11 -31.80 32.10
N GLU A 561 21.17 -31.36 31.26
CA GLU A 561 21.13 -30.02 30.67
C GLU A 561 19.73 -29.44 30.88
N PHE A 562 19.66 -28.34 31.63
CA PHE A 562 18.42 -27.69 32.06
C PHE A 562 18.25 -26.32 31.40
N TYR A 563 17.41 -26.29 30.36
CA TYR A 563 17.24 -25.13 29.46
C TYR A 563 16.25 -24.07 29.97
N ASP A 564 15.83 -24.10 31.23
CA ASP A 564 14.89 -23.08 31.72
C ASP A 564 15.48 -21.67 31.64
N TYR A 565 14.65 -20.70 31.25
CA TYR A 565 15.08 -19.32 30.94
C TYR A 565 16.17 -19.20 29.87
N ASP A 566 16.20 -20.11 28.89
CA ASP A 566 17.14 -20.09 27.75
C ASP A 566 16.88 -18.94 26.77
N VAL A 567 17.16 -17.70 27.20
CA VAL A 567 17.03 -16.48 26.42
C VAL A 567 18.15 -15.50 26.70
N ALA A 568 18.61 -14.85 25.64
CA ALA A 568 19.61 -13.78 25.69
C ALA A 568 19.26 -12.65 24.72
N LEU A 569 19.73 -11.45 25.07
CA LEU A 569 19.66 -10.26 24.22
C LEU A 569 21.07 -9.82 23.84
N ILE A 570 21.32 -9.69 22.54
CA ILE A 570 22.55 -9.11 21.99
C ILE A 570 22.26 -7.62 21.71
N GLN A 571 23.14 -6.74 22.18
CA GLN A 571 23.16 -5.33 21.81
C GLN A 571 24.27 -5.08 20.78
N LEU A 572 23.91 -4.48 19.65
CA LEU A 572 24.84 -4.11 18.59
C LEU A 572 25.60 -2.82 18.95
N MET A 573 26.76 -2.61 18.32
CA MET A 573 27.51 -1.35 18.50
C MET A 573 26.86 -0.17 17.78
N GLU A 574 26.23 -0.43 16.64
CA GLU A 574 25.55 0.56 15.79
C GLU A 574 24.17 0.02 15.41
N ASP A 575 23.22 0.93 15.20
CA ASP A 575 21.87 0.58 14.77
C ASP A 575 21.91 0.06 13.33
N VAL A 576 21.16 -1.01 13.06
CA VAL A 576 20.98 -1.49 11.69
C VAL A 576 20.09 -0.52 10.91
N GLN A 577 20.41 -0.34 9.63
CA GLN A 577 19.56 0.45 8.74
C GLN A 577 18.28 -0.33 8.41
N ILE A 578 17.13 0.23 8.79
CA ILE A 578 15.83 -0.39 8.54
C ILE A 578 15.51 -0.29 7.04
N SER A 579 15.12 -1.42 6.45
CA SER A 579 14.84 -1.56 5.01
C SER A 579 13.84 -2.70 4.77
N PRO A 580 13.34 -2.94 3.53
CA PRO A 580 12.49 -4.10 3.23
C PRO A 580 13.06 -5.45 3.62
N SER A 581 14.38 -5.52 3.63
CA SER A 581 15.15 -6.72 3.89
C SER A 581 15.58 -6.82 5.36
N VAL A 582 15.44 -5.74 6.16
CA VAL A 582 15.87 -5.67 7.57
C VAL A 582 14.85 -4.89 8.40
N ARG A 583 14.06 -5.58 9.21
CA ARG A 583 13.00 -5.00 10.05
C ARG A 583 12.86 -5.78 11.35
N PRO A 584 12.52 -5.13 12.48
CA PRO A 584 12.28 -5.84 13.72
C PRO A 584 11.01 -6.69 13.65
N ILE A 585 10.98 -7.82 14.35
CA ILE A 585 9.75 -8.60 14.60
C ILE A 585 9.00 -8.04 15.83
N CYS A 586 7.68 -8.14 15.86
CA CYS A 586 6.92 -7.76 17.05
C CYS A 586 7.15 -8.75 18.19
N ILE A 587 7.25 -8.26 19.43
CA ILE A 587 7.40 -9.09 20.64
C ILE A 587 6.22 -8.87 21.60
N PRO A 588 5.90 -9.83 22.47
CA PRO A 588 4.68 -9.74 23.26
C PRO A 588 4.71 -8.63 24.31
N CYS A 589 3.51 -8.18 24.66
CA CYS A 589 3.22 -7.22 25.72
C CYS A 589 3.84 -5.83 25.50
N THR A 590 3.95 -5.42 24.24
CA THR A 590 4.33 -4.05 23.85
C THR A 590 3.20 -3.33 23.14
N GLN A 591 3.24 -2.00 23.15
CA GLN A 591 2.24 -1.16 22.49
C GLN A 591 2.23 -1.38 20.96
N GLU A 592 3.40 -1.59 20.37
CA GLU A 592 3.57 -1.85 18.93
C GLU A 592 2.86 -3.15 18.52
N THR A 593 2.90 -4.18 19.39
CA THR A 593 2.17 -5.43 19.18
C THR A 593 0.67 -5.24 19.35
N SER A 594 0.20 -4.36 20.25
CA SER A 594 -1.22 -4.03 20.34
C SER A 594 -1.72 -3.38 19.06
N ASN A 595 -0.93 -2.46 18.50
CA ASN A 595 -1.23 -1.82 17.22
C ASN A 595 -1.25 -2.87 16.10
N ALA A 596 -0.26 -3.77 16.07
CA ALA A 596 -0.18 -4.86 15.10
C ALA A 596 -1.37 -5.83 15.15
N LEU A 597 -1.97 -6.00 16.33
CA LEU A 597 -3.13 -6.87 16.55
C LEU A 597 -4.47 -6.14 16.41
N GLY A 598 -4.47 -4.85 16.05
CA GLY A 598 -5.69 -4.04 15.98
C GLY A 598 -6.41 -3.91 17.32
N LEU A 599 -5.68 -3.90 18.44
CA LEU A 599 -6.24 -3.72 19.78
C LEU A 599 -6.33 -2.22 20.08
N VAL A 600 -7.57 -1.70 20.18
CA VAL A 600 -7.84 -0.28 20.44
C VAL A 600 -7.88 0.01 21.96
N GLY A 601 -7.35 1.15 22.39
CA GLY A 601 -7.40 1.61 23.78
C GLY A 601 -6.36 0.98 24.73
N ASN A 602 -6.64 0.98 26.03
CA ASN A 602 -5.76 0.42 27.08
C ASN A 602 -5.77 -1.13 27.06
N SER A 603 -5.13 -1.70 26.04
CA SER A 603 -4.93 -3.14 25.90
C SER A 603 -3.97 -3.71 26.95
N THR A 604 -4.16 -4.99 27.33
CA THR A 604 -3.33 -5.67 28.34
C THR A 604 -2.47 -6.78 27.73
N CYS A 605 -1.39 -7.13 28.43
CA CYS A 605 -0.51 -8.25 28.06
C CYS A 605 -1.29 -9.56 27.91
N LYS A 606 -2.27 -9.81 28.80
CA LYS A 606 -3.14 -10.98 28.76
C LYS A 606 -4.01 -11.03 27.50
N GLN A 607 -4.57 -9.90 27.07
CA GLN A 607 -5.36 -9.84 25.82
C GLN A 607 -4.53 -10.19 24.59
N GLN A 608 -3.25 -9.79 24.56
CA GLN A 608 -2.35 -10.22 23.48
C GLN A 608 -2.11 -11.72 23.52
N GLU A 609 -1.85 -12.29 24.72
CA GLU A 609 -1.64 -13.75 24.89
C GLU A 609 -2.86 -14.54 24.42
N GLU A 610 -4.06 -14.17 24.88
CA GLU A 610 -5.33 -14.82 24.51
C GLU A 610 -5.62 -14.72 23.00
N LYS A 611 -5.18 -13.66 22.34
CA LYS A 611 -5.37 -13.47 20.88
C LYS A 611 -4.33 -14.24 20.05
N LEU A 612 -3.09 -14.30 20.52
CA LEU A 612 -2.00 -14.96 19.81
C LEU A 612 -2.00 -16.49 20.05
N LEU A 613 -2.37 -16.94 21.23
CA LEU A 613 -2.38 -18.35 21.66
C LEU A 613 -3.80 -18.78 22.05
N ALA A 614 -4.76 -18.54 21.14
CA ALA A 614 -6.19 -18.67 21.40
C ALA A 614 -6.69 -20.12 21.45
N THR A 615 -6.00 -21.03 20.77
CA THR A 615 -6.46 -22.41 20.58
C THR A 615 -5.57 -23.41 21.34
N GLN A 616 -6.12 -24.59 21.69
CA GLN A 616 -5.31 -25.65 22.33
C GLN A 616 -4.25 -26.26 21.39
N LEU A 617 -4.35 -26.00 20.08
CA LEU A 617 -3.45 -26.47 19.02
C LEU A 617 -3.11 -25.30 18.11
N GLU A 618 -2.26 -24.41 18.60
CA GLU A 618 -1.99 -23.14 17.91
C GLU A 618 -0.97 -23.33 16.80
N LYS A 619 -1.29 -22.94 15.57
CA LYS A 619 -0.36 -23.03 14.43
C LYS A 619 0.72 -21.95 14.54
N LEU A 620 1.97 -22.36 14.58
CA LEU A 620 3.15 -21.51 14.70
C LEU A 620 4.17 -21.83 13.59
N PHE A 621 5.07 -20.88 13.38
CA PHE A 621 6.14 -21.00 12.39
C PHE A 621 7.49 -20.69 13.01
N PHE A 622 8.53 -21.27 12.45
CA PHE A 622 9.93 -20.93 12.74
C PHE A 622 10.77 -21.14 11.48
N LEU A 623 12.03 -20.72 11.50
CA LEU A 623 12.91 -20.75 10.33
C LEU A 623 13.98 -21.82 10.46
N THR A 624 14.40 -22.35 9.32
CA THR A 624 15.70 -23.03 9.17
C THR A 624 16.51 -22.33 8.09
N SER A 625 17.82 -22.27 8.26
CA SER A 625 18.70 -21.54 7.35
C SER A 625 20.00 -22.32 7.12
N LYS A 626 20.49 -22.30 5.88
CA LYS A 626 21.84 -22.75 5.50
C LYS A 626 22.37 -21.91 4.35
N GLY A 627 23.45 -21.17 4.59
CA GLY A 627 23.95 -20.18 3.63
C GLY A 627 22.87 -19.13 3.31
N SER A 628 22.63 -18.87 2.04
CA SER A 628 21.59 -17.93 1.57
C SER A 628 20.16 -18.49 1.62
N ILE A 629 20.00 -19.81 1.75
CA ILE A 629 18.69 -20.46 1.72
C ILE A 629 18.05 -20.38 3.10
N THR A 630 16.86 -19.78 3.18
CA THR A 630 16.03 -19.73 4.38
C THR A 630 14.66 -20.34 4.06
N GLN A 631 14.20 -21.26 4.90
CA GLN A 631 12.92 -21.94 4.71
C GLN A 631 12.06 -21.84 5.97
N LYS A 632 10.74 -21.69 5.77
CA LYS A 632 9.76 -21.64 6.84
C LYS A 632 9.30 -23.05 7.21
N LYS A 633 9.33 -23.36 8.50
CA LYS A 633 8.80 -24.58 9.11
C LYS A 633 7.49 -24.28 9.81
N GLU A 634 6.56 -25.22 9.73
CA GLU A 634 5.26 -25.16 10.40
C GLU A 634 5.19 -26.22 11.50
N ALA A 635 4.73 -25.82 12.67
CA ALA A 635 4.44 -26.70 13.78
C ALA A 635 3.26 -26.18 14.59
N HIS A 636 2.62 -27.03 15.40
CA HIS A 636 1.50 -26.61 16.23
C HIS A 636 1.90 -26.66 17.70
N ALA A 637 1.65 -25.60 18.47
CA ALA A 637 1.82 -25.56 19.91
C ALA A 637 0.71 -26.33 20.60
N LYS A 638 1.09 -27.22 21.51
CA LYS A 638 0.19 -28.06 22.31
C LYS A 638 -0.03 -27.35 23.63
N LEU A 639 -1.17 -26.65 23.73
CA LEU A 639 -1.53 -25.79 24.85
C LEU A 639 -2.70 -26.41 25.63
N GLY A 640 -2.95 -25.91 26.85
CA GLY A 640 -4.01 -26.41 27.72
C GLY A 640 -3.87 -27.92 27.97
N ASP A 641 -4.96 -28.66 27.77
CA ASP A 641 -5.04 -30.10 28.06
C ASP A 641 -4.08 -30.95 27.20
N ASN A 642 -3.70 -30.46 26.01
CA ASN A 642 -2.77 -31.17 25.11
C ASN A 642 -1.30 -31.07 25.56
N ARG A 643 -0.98 -30.15 26.48
CA ARG A 643 0.40 -29.88 26.87
C ARG A 643 1.02 -31.05 27.62
N ASP A 644 0.31 -31.63 28.57
CA ASP A 644 0.84 -32.69 29.44
C ASP A 644 1.23 -33.94 28.64
N GLU A 645 0.44 -34.31 27.62
CA GLU A 645 0.79 -35.40 26.72
C GLU A 645 2.04 -35.07 25.88
N CYS A 646 2.16 -33.82 25.43
CA CYS A 646 3.29 -33.37 24.63
C CYS A 646 4.61 -33.44 25.41
N ILE A 647 4.65 -32.89 26.63
CA ILE A 647 5.88 -32.84 27.43
C ILE A 647 6.31 -34.20 27.96
N ARG A 648 5.43 -35.21 27.99
CA ARG A 648 5.77 -36.56 28.45
C ARG A 648 6.92 -37.17 27.63
N TYR A 649 7.02 -36.83 26.36
CA TYR A 649 8.10 -37.28 25.48
C TYR A 649 9.45 -36.64 25.79
N ALA A 650 9.53 -35.61 26.64
CA ALA A 650 10.79 -35.07 27.15
C ALA A 650 11.62 -36.12 27.91
N LEU A 651 10.95 -37.11 28.52
CA LEU A 651 11.59 -38.19 29.26
C LEU A 651 12.40 -39.14 28.36
N ASP A 652 12.11 -39.15 27.06
CA ASP A 652 12.84 -39.96 26.07
C ASP A 652 14.13 -39.25 25.57
N ALA A 653 14.37 -38.01 26.01
CA ALA A 653 15.51 -37.21 25.54
C ALA A 653 16.82 -37.66 26.19
N GLU A 654 17.92 -37.55 25.44
CA GLU A 654 19.26 -37.87 25.94
C GLU A 654 19.62 -36.99 27.14
N GLY A 655 20.15 -37.61 28.21
CA GLY A 655 20.53 -36.89 29.43
C GLY A 655 19.40 -36.63 30.43
N ILE A 656 18.17 -37.08 30.16
CA ILE A 656 17.03 -37.04 31.09
C ILE A 656 16.85 -38.41 31.75
N LYS A 657 16.91 -38.45 33.09
CA LYS A 657 16.76 -39.68 33.90
C LYS A 657 15.61 -39.63 34.90
N THR A 658 14.98 -38.46 35.06
CA THR A 658 13.82 -38.31 35.93
C THR A 658 12.58 -39.00 35.34
N THR A 659 11.57 -39.24 36.17
CA THR A 659 10.26 -39.77 35.75
C THR A 659 9.19 -38.68 35.64
N ASN A 660 9.46 -37.46 36.13
CA ASN A 660 8.52 -36.35 36.08
C ASN A 660 8.87 -35.40 34.93
N PRO A 661 8.04 -35.31 33.86
CA PRO A 661 8.34 -34.47 32.70
C PRO A 661 8.35 -32.96 33.00
N LYS A 662 7.75 -32.54 34.12
CA LYS A 662 7.73 -31.13 34.55
C LYS A 662 9.05 -30.66 35.15
N ILE A 663 9.98 -31.58 35.46
CA ILE A 663 11.32 -31.23 35.94
C ILE A 663 12.17 -30.67 34.78
N PRO A 664 12.33 -31.35 33.63
CA PRO A 664 13.07 -30.79 32.49
C PRO A 664 12.26 -29.76 31.68
N VAL A 665 10.93 -29.81 31.72
CA VAL A 665 10.05 -28.90 30.96
C VAL A 665 9.18 -28.08 31.91
N THR A 666 9.69 -26.92 32.32
CA THR A 666 8.96 -25.96 33.17
C THR A 666 7.77 -25.33 32.42
N ASP A 667 6.94 -24.57 33.13
CA ASP A 667 5.81 -23.83 32.53
C ASP A 667 6.27 -22.66 31.63
N ASN A 668 7.57 -22.42 31.53
CA ASN A 668 8.16 -21.46 30.60
C ASN A 668 8.21 -21.99 29.17
N PHE A 669 7.94 -23.27 28.93
CA PHE A 669 8.02 -23.87 27.60
C PHE A 669 6.66 -24.12 26.92
N ILE A 670 6.65 -23.84 25.62
CA ILE A 670 5.67 -24.32 24.65
C ILE A 670 6.20 -25.59 24.00
N CYS A 671 5.37 -26.63 23.93
CA CYS A 671 5.72 -27.90 23.30
C CYS A 671 5.09 -28.02 21.90
N THR A 672 5.90 -28.45 20.93
CA THR A 672 5.49 -28.70 19.53
C THR A 672 6.06 -30.03 19.04
N GLY A 673 5.75 -30.43 17.81
CA GLY A 673 6.29 -31.65 17.22
C GLY A 673 5.35 -32.84 17.37
N GLY A 674 5.63 -33.90 16.62
CA GLY A 674 4.83 -35.10 16.56
C GLY A 674 3.98 -35.19 15.29
N GLN A 675 3.40 -36.38 15.10
CA GLN A 675 2.63 -36.70 13.90
C GLN A 675 1.10 -36.63 14.12
N THR A 676 0.67 -36.27 15.32
CA THR A 676 -0.75 -36.27 15.71
C THR A 676 -1.03 -35.03 16.57
N PRO A 677 -2.14 -34.31 16.30
CA PRO A 677 -3.09 -34.49 15.19
C PRO A 677 -2.56 -34.01 13.84
N PHE A 678 -1.52 -33.19 13.84
CA PHE A 678 -0.83 -32.72 12.64
C PHE A 678 0.58 -33.29 12.59
N ARG A 679 1.15 -33.38 11.39
CA ARG A 679 2.55 -33.70 11.20
C ARG A 679 3.36 -32.42 11.21
N ASP A 680 3.98 -32.15 12.34
CA ASP A 680 4.78 -30.94 12.54
C ASP A 680 6.19 -31.11 11.96
N HIS A 681 6.78 -30.00 11.52
CA HIS A 681 8.21 -29.92 11.29
C HIS A 681 8.98 -29.87 12.62
N ILE A 682 10.27 -30.23 12.57
CA ILE A 682 11.17 -30.21 13.73
C ILE A 682 12.34 -29.25 13.51
N ALA A 683 12.83 -28.65 14.59
CA ALA A 683 14.03 -27.84 14.62
C ALA A 683 15.27 -28.71 14.33
N CYS A 684 16.17 -28.16 13.52
CA CYS A 684 17.46 -28.78 13.23
C CYS A 684 18.57 -28.11 14.03
N THR A 685 19.72 -28.77 14.14
CA THR A 685 20.93 -28.13 14.68
C THR A 685 21.23 -26.86 13.89
N GLY A 686 21.28 -25.72 14.57
CA GLY A 686 21.46 -24.40 13.98
C GLY A 686 20.19 -23.54 13.92
N ASP A 687 18.99 -24.13 14.11
CA ASP A 687 17.74 -23.36 14.19
C ASP A 687 17.53 -22.73 15.58
N SER A 688 18.30 -23.19 16.59
CA SER A 688 18.30 -22.70 17.98
C SER A 688 18.42 -21.18 18.07
N GLY A 689 17.69 -20.57 18.99
CA GLY A 689 17.60 -19.12 19.16
C GLY A 689 16.68 -18.43 18.15
N GLY A 690 16.24 -19.12 17.10
CA GLY A 690 15.34 -18.57 16.10
C GLY A 690 13.97 -18.21 16.68
N ALA A 691 13.32 -17.23 16.03
CA ALA A 691 11.97 -16.83 16.38
C ALA A 691 10.96 -17.95 16.09
N VAL A 692 10.10 -18.24 17.07
CA VAL A 692 8.85 -18.96 16.87
C VAL A 692 7.74 -17.93 16.87
N PHE A 693 7.07 -17.80 15.73
CA PHE A 693 6.20 -16.66 15.44
C PHE A 693 4.86 -17.09 14.87
N LYS A 694 3.91 -16.15 14.94
CA LYS A 694 2.59 -16.25 14.35
C LYS A 694 2.36 -15.03 13.46
N ASN A 695 1.82 -15.29 12.27
CA ASN A 695 1.37 -14.22 11.39
C ASN A 695 -0.07 -13.87 11.78
N TYR A 696 -0.31 -12.59 12.01
CA TYR A 696 -1.63 -12.01 12.25
C TYR A 696 -1.88 -10.94 11.17
N GLU A 697 -2.79 -11.24 10.25
CA GLU A 697 -2.99 -10.43 9.04
C GLU A 697 -1.66 -10.18 8.30
N HIS A 698 -1.16 -8.94 8.25
CA HIS A 698 0.10 -8.56 7.59
C HIS A 698 1.27 -8.31 8.56
N ARG A 699 1.08 -8.68 9.83
CA ARG A 699 2.07 -8.47 10.90
C ARG A 699 2.52 -9.81 11.47
N THR A 700 3.79 -9.89 11.79
CA THR A 700 4.40 -11.09 12.38
C THR A 700 4.80 -10.80 13.82
N VAL A 701 4.32 -11.65 14.74
CA VAL A 701 4.61 -11.56 16.17
C VAL A 701 5.37 -12.79 16.62
N GLN A 702 6.54 -12.60 17.22
CA GLN A 702 7.28 -13.65 17.90
C GLN A 702 6.61 -13.96 19.24
N VAL A 703 6.25 -15.22 19.46
CA VAL A 703 5.58 -15.67 20.69
C VAL A 703 6.49 -16.56 21.54
N ALA A 704 7.47 -17.20 20.91
CA ALA A 704 8.43 -18.05 21.57
C ALA A 704 9.78 -18.05 20.85
N LEU A 705 10.73 -18.81 21.39
CA LEU A 705 12.09 -18.94 20.88
C LEU A 705 12.50 -20.42 20.84
N VAL A 706 13.10 -20.85 19.72
CA VAL A 706 13.57 -22.24 19.56
C VAL A 706 14.68 -22.52 20.57
N SER A 707 14.44 -23.45 21.50
CA SER A 707 15.40 -23.77 22.57
C SER A 707 16.02 -25.15 22.35
N TRP A 708 15.27 -26.23 22.59
CA TRP A 708 15.81 -27.59 22.50
C TRP A 708 14.79 -28.62 22.03
N GLY A 709 15.25 -29.80 21.63
CA GLY A 709 14.41 -30.89 21.13
C GLY A 709 14.84 -32.26 21.64
N THR A 710 13.87 -33.18 21.68
CA THR A 710 14.07 -34.55 22.19
C THR A 710 14.94 -35.44 21.29
N LYS A 711 15.03 -35.13 19.99
CA LYS A 711 15.75 -35.92 18.99
C LYS A 711 16.45 -35.02 17.97
N SER A 712 17.72 -35.30 17.70
CA SER A 712 18.44 -34.70 16.57
C SER A 712 18.14 -35.47 15.29
N LEU A 713 17.25 -34.94 14.45
CA LEU A 713 16.77 -35.60 13.23
C LEU A 713 17.29 -34.99 11.92
N CYS A 714 17.97 -33.84 11.99
CA CYS A 714 18.39 -33.08 10.82
C CYS A 714 19.49 -32.07 11.14
N LYS A 715 20.18 -31.61 10.08
CA LYS A 715 21.20 -30.55 10.14
C LYS A 715 20.64 -29.21 9.65
N SER A 716 21.36 -28.12 9.94
CA SER A 716 21.01 -26.75 9.53
C SER A 716 20.56 -26.67 8.05
N GLY A 717 19.42 -26.01 7.83
CA GLY A 717 18.81 -25.77 6.52
C GLY A 717 17.95 -26.90 5.96
N GLU A 718 17.76 -28.01 6.69
CA GLU A 718 16.91 -29.11 6.23
C GLU A 718 15.44 -28.94 6.66
N LEU A 719 14.51 -29.11 5.72
CA LEU A 719 13.09 -29.29 6.03
C LEU A 719 12.84 -30.74 6.45
N LYS A 720 12.66 -30.93 7.76
CA LYS A 720 12.44 -32.25 8.33
C LYS A 720 11.13 -32.31 9.13
N GLU A 721 10.33 -33.32 8.82
CA GLU A 721 9.13 -33.66 9.59
C GLU A 721 9.49 -34.45 10.85
N SER A 722 8.70 -34.25 11.89
CA SER A 722 8.79 -34.98 13.15
C SER A 722 8.41 -36.46 13.00
N VAL A 723 8.99 -37.28 13.87
CA VAL A 723 8.55 -38.66 14.13
C VAL A 723 7.56 -38.68 15.29
N LYS A 724 6.86 -39.81 15.48
CA LYS A 724 5.77 -39.94 16.46
C LYS A 724 6.10 -39.38 17.85
N ASN A 725 7.29 -39.69 18.38
CA ASN A 725 7.73 -39.30 19.73
C ASN A 725 8.76 -38.16 19.76
N SER A 726 9.07 -37.50 18.64
CA SER A 726 9.94 -36.32 18.69
C SER A 726 9.12 -35.08 19.01
N ARG A 727 9.61 -34.29 19.96
CA ARG A 727 9.10 -32.98 20.36
C ARG A 727 10.21 -31.94 20.37
N ASP A 728 9.81 -30.70 20.13
CA ASP A 728 10.61 -29.49 20.33
C ASP A 728 9.96 -28.61 21.39
N PHE A 729 10.81 -27.99 22.21
CA PHE A 729 10.45 -27.10 23.29
C PHE A 729 10.97 -25.70 23.00
N HIS A 730 10.05 -24.74 23.08
CA HIS A 730 10.30 -23.35 22.75
C HIS A 730 10.03 -22.48 23.97
N LEU A 731 10.94 -21.57 24.30
CA LEU A 731 10.77 -20.68 25.45
C LEU A 731 9.67 -19.66 25.16
N ASN A 732 8.62 -19.63 25.99
CA ASN A 732 7.49 -18.72 25.88
C ASN A 732 7.89 -17.30 26.28
N LEU A 733 7.82 -16.34 25.35
CA LEU A 733 8.22 -14.96 25.61
C LEU A 733 7.30 -14.25 26.62
N PHE A 734 6.04 -14.65 26.73
CA PHE A 734 5.12 -14.12 27.76
C PHE A 734 5.59 -14.43 29.19
N LYS A 735 6.46 -15.44 29.38
CA LYS A 735 6.99 -15.82 30.69
C LYS A 735 8.27 -15.08 31.08
N VAL A 736 8.88 -14.34 30.15
CA VAL A 736 10.13 -13.61 30.36
C VAL A 736 9.99 -12.10 30.12
N ILE A 737 8.75 -11.58 30.07
CA ILE A 737 8.48 -10.14 29.92
C ILE A 737 9.23 -9.27 30.93
N PRO A 738 9.36 -9.61 32.23
CA PRO A 738 10.13 -8.79 33.16
C PRO A 738 11.60 -8.59 32.74
N PHE A 739 12.23 -9.64 32.21
CA PHE A 739 13.61 -9.58 31.71
C PHE A 739 13.69 -8.71 30.45
N LEU A 740 12.80 -8.93 29.49
CA LEU A 740 12.76 -8.14 28.24
C LEU A 740 12.52 -6.66 28.54
N LYS A 741 11.55 -6.35 29.41
CA LYS A 741 11.19 -4.98 29.80
C LYS A 741 12.32 -4.25 30.53
N ASN A 742 13.08 -4.94 31.39
CA ASN A 742 14.19 -4.36 32.12
C ASN A 742 15.35 -3.90 31.21
N ILE A 743 15.43 -4.45 30.00
CA ILE A 743 16.42 -4.07 29.00
C ILE A 743 15.74 -3.19 27.96
N LEU A 744 14.87 -3.77 27.14
CA LEU A 744 14.27 -3.09 25.98
C LEU A 744 13.34 -1.94 26.35
N GLY A 745 12.78 -1.91 27.57
CA GLY A 745 11.91 -0.83 28.05
C GLY A 745 12.60 0.19 28.96
N ASN A 746 13.94 0.16 29.05
CA ASN A 746 14.68 1.02 29.96
C ASN A 746 14.84 2.43 29.39
N ASN A 747 14.01 3.36 29.87
CA ASN A 747 14.03 4.77 29.48
C ASN A 747 15.06 5.64 30.22
N THR A 748 15.91 5.04 31.06
CA THR A 748 16.98 5.75 31.78
C THR A 748 18.34 5.66 31.10
N GLN A 749 18.41 4.99 29.93
CA GLN A 749 19.61 4.85 29.13
C GLN A 749 19.52 5.74 27.88
N ASP A 750 20.49 6.63 27.70
CA ASP A 750 20.55 7.56 26.55
C ASP A 750 21.12 6.89 25.27
N GLU A 751 21.22 5.55 25.25
CA GLU A 751 21.93 4.80 24.20
C GLU A 751 21.02 4.20 23.11
N TYR A 752 19.72 4.05 23.36
CA TYR A 752 18.75 3.52 22.39
C TYR A 752 17.31 3.93 22.75
N ALA A 753 16.41 3.87 21.76
CA ALA A 753 14.99 4.12 21.96
C ALA A 753 14.31 2.92 22.68
N PRO A 754 13.67 3.12 23.84
CA PRO A 754 13.03 2.04 24.58
C PRO A 754 11.66 1.65 23.98
N LEU A 755 11.34 0.36 23.99
CA LEU A 755 10.02 -0.17 23.67
C LEU A 755 9.01 0.10 24.78
N GLN A 756 7.77 0.40 24.40
CA GLN A 756 6.71 0.67 25.37
C GLN A 756 6.00 -0.62 25.77
N PHE A 757 6.34 -1.17 26.94
CA PHE A 757 5.65 -2.34 27.49
C PHE A 757 4.32 -1.99 28.15
N LEU A 758 3.31 -2.84 27.92
CA LEU A 758 2.00 -2.75 28.55
C LEU A 758 2.09 -2.96 30.07
N ARG A 759 1.03 -2.52 30.77
CA ARG A 759 0.85 -2.91 32.17
C ARG A 759 0.51 -4.40 32.21
N THR A 760 1.26 -5.13 33.05
CA THR A 760 1.07 -6.54 33.35
C THR A 760 -0.22 -6.79 34.11
#